data_AF-A0A672JE81-F1
#
_entry.id   AF-A0A672JE81-F1
#
_cell.length_a   1.000
_cell.length_b   1.000
_cell.length_c   1.000
_cell.angle_alpha   90.00
_cell.angle_beta   90.00
_cell.angle_gamma   90.00
#
_symmetry.space_group_name_H-M   'P 1'
#
loop_
_entity.id
_entity.type
_entity.pdbx_description
1 polymer ?
#
loop_
_entity_poly.entity_id
_entity_poly.type
_entity_poly.pdbx_seq_one_letter_code
_entity_poly.pdbx_strand_id
1 'polypeptide(L)'
;MKAVNLNDATVFFFFLSPQWFFTFLFHRYIVLDNGLRALLISDYNGPMASEDDTSDGEDEGEEEEEEEEEEEEGESGDESEDESGEDDEHQGSDDDDQEGKKKKGNAEKQSAAALCVGVGSFSDPGDLPGLAHFLEHMVFMGSEKYPSENGFDAFLKKHGGSDNASTDCERTIFQFDVQRKNFKEALDRWAQFFICPLMIRDAIDREVEAVDSEYQLAKPSDSHRKEMLFGSLAKPGHPMGKFCWGNAQTLKQEPKKQKINVYKRLRAFWKKHYSAHYMTLAVQSKEKLDTLEEWVREIFSKVPNNGLPKPDFSDMLDPFDTPAFCKLYRVVPVRKVHALNITWALPPQEKYYRVKPLHYISWLIGHEGTGSILSLLRKKCWALALFGGNSETGFDQNTTYSIFSISITLTDEGFQNFYQVTQLVFQYLKMLQTLGPQQRIYEEIQRIEANEFHYQEQIDPIEYVEDICENMQLFPKEDFLTGDQLMFEFSPEVISAALSLLTPEKANLMLLSPEHEGQCPLREKWFGTQYSMEDIPPEWMERWTGDLQLNNDLHLPAENKFIATDFTLKPSDCPDTDFPVRIADSDRGCLWYKKDNKFKIPKAYIRFHIISPVIQQSAKNVVLFDLLVNILGHNLAEPAYEAEVAQLEYKLVAAEHGLFIKVKGFNHKLPLLFHLIIDHLADFSASPGVFSMFAEQLKKTYFNILIKPDKLSKDVRLLILEHSRWSMVEKYQALTAGPTMEELMEFSRRFRAELYAEGLVQGNFNSAVSGQRSRFIHISSIRCSLQFSKLSEEVPVMFRVVELPPKHHICKVKSLNKGDANSEVTVYYQSGPKALREHTLMELLVMHMDEPCFDFLRTKETLGYHVYPTCRNTSGVLGFSVTVETQATKFNTELVELKIEEFLASFGEKLNALTEEAFTTQVTALVKLKECEDTHLGEEVDRNWAEVATQQYVFDRLNREIEALKQMTKAELISWFQDHRGQNSHKLSVHVKGKGEDASGSAYGEVSKLTFLPASAKLPDAVAIMDIPAFTAGLPLFPYHKIVQ
;
A
#
# COMPACT_ATOMS: atom_id res chain seq x y z
N MET A 1 37.48 3.94 -16.92
CA MET A 1 38.90 3.50 -17.12
C MET A 1 39.03 2.79 -18.47
N LYS A 2 40.24 2.41 -18.93
CA LYS A 2 40.44 1.77 -20.24
C LYS A 2 39.87 0.35 -20.29
N ALA A 3 39.21 0.01 -21.40
CA ALA A 3 38.67 -1.32 -21.66
C ALA A 3 39.77 -2.38 -21.91
N VAL A 4 39.51 -3.61 -21.44
CA VAL A 4 40.16 -4.83 -21.90
C VAL A 4 39.03 -5.80 -22.27
N ASN A 5 39.13 -6.38 -23.47
CA ASN A 5 38.10 -7.22 -24.07
C ASN A 5 38.44 -8.69 -23.83
N LEU A 6 37.58 -9.44 -23.15
CA LEU A 6 37.62 -10.91 -23.05
C LEU A 6 36.17 -11.42 -23.03
N ASN A 7 35.89 -12.41 -23.90
CA ASN A 7 34.58 -13.07 -24.00
C ASN A 7 34.44 -14.19 -22.96
N ASP A 8 33.18 -14.61 -22.81
CA ASP A 8 32.67 -15.82 -22.16
C ASP A 8 32.67 -15.83 -20.61
N ALA A 9 31.46 -16.01 -20.06
CA ALA A 9 31.13 -16.23 -18.65
C ALA A 9 31.74 -15.26 -17.61
N THR A 10 31.32 -13.99 -17.62
CA THR A 10 31.70 -13.02 -16.59
C THR A 10 30.82 -13.14 -15.34
N VAL A 11 31.36 -13.74 -14.27
CA VAL A 11 30.84 -13.54 -12.91
C VAL A 11 31.17 -12.10 -12.49
N PHE A 12 30.15 -11.29 -12.20
CA PHE A 12 30.34 -9.89 -11.83
C PHE A 12 30.68 -9.76 -10.35
N PHE A 13 31.95 -9.45 -10.05
CA PHE A 13 32.30 -8.82 -8.78
C PHE A 13 32.16 -7.30 -8.94
N PHE A 14 31.18 -6.70 -8.25
CA PHE A 14 31.09 -5.25 -8.10
C PHE A 14 32.28 -4.76 -7.26
N PHE A 15 33.41 -4.44 -7.92
CA PHE A 15 34.57 -3.82 -7.29
C PHE A 15 34.32 -2.33 -7.00
N LEU A 16 33.49 -2.07 -6.01
CA LEU A 16 33.51 -0.84 -5.24
C LEU A 16 34.42 -1.05 -4.01
N SER A 17 35.16 0.00 -3.59
CA SER A 17 36.18 0.01 -2.49
C SER A 17 35.74 -0.77 -1.23
N PRO A 18 36.57 -1.55 -0.50
CA PRO A 18 36.15 -2.61 0.46
C PRO A 18 35.39 -2.18 1.75
N GLN A 19 34.29 -1.44 1.62
CA GLN A 19 33.40 -0.94 2.67
C GLN A 19 31.92 -0.84 2.20
N TRP A 20 31.48 -1.62 1.20
CA TRP A 20 30.06 -1.64 0.77
C TRP A 20 29.33 -2.75 1.49
N PHE A 21 28.36 -2.37 2.33
CA PHE A 21 27.45 -3.28 3.00
C PHE A 21 26.22 -3.55 2.11
N PHE A 22 26.45 -4.17 0.95
CA PHE A 22 25.41 -5.05 0.43
C PHE A 22 25.41 -6.32 1.29
N THR A 23 24.26 -6.67 1.85
CA THR A 23 23.97 -8.06 2.22
C THR A 23 24.32 -8.96 1.03
N PHE A 24 25.04 -10.07 1.27
CA PHE A 24 25.74 -10.88 0.26
C PHE A 24 24.80 -11.55 -0.77
N LEU A 25 24.23 -10.77 -1.67
CA LEU A 25 23.56 -11.22 -2.89
C LEU A 25 24.60 -11.32 -4.00
N PHE A 26 24.63 -12.47 -4.68
CA PHE A 26 25.43 -12.65 -5.88
C PHE A 26 24.53 -12.62 -7.12
N HIS A 27 24.94 -11.89 -8.16
CA HIS A 27 24.15 -11.70 -9.38
C HIS A 27 24.84 -12.34 -10.59
N ARG A 28 24.07 -12.99 -11.48
CA ARG A 28 24.55 -13.46 -12.79
C ARG A 28 23.54 -13.12 -13.88
N TYR A 29 23.98 -12.37 -14.89
CA TYR A 29 23.19 -12.12 -16.09
C TYR A 29 23.44 -13.21 -17.14
N ILE A 30 22.37 -13.79 -17.68
CA ILE A 30 22.41 -14.79 -18.75
C ILE A 30 21.46 -14.41 -19.89
N VAL A 31 21.74 -14.95 -21.08
CA VAL A 31 20.81 -14.95 -22.21
C VAL A 31 20.61 -16.39 -22.65
N LEU A 32 19.36 -16.78 -22.85
CA LEU A 32 18.97 -18.11 -23.33
C LEU A 32 18.99 -18.15 -24.86
N ASP A 33 19.08 -19.36 -25.44
CA ASP A 33 19.14 -19.56 -26.89
C ASP A 33 17.88 -19.09 -27.64
N ASN A 34 16.74 -19.02 -26.94
CA ASN A 34 15.49 -18.44 -27.44
C ASN A 34 15.44 -16.90 -27.32
N GLY A 35 16.49 -16.25 -26.80
CA GLY A 35 16.62 -14.80 -26.68
C GLY A 35 16.08 -14.20 -25.38
N LEU A 36 15.53 -15.01 -24.46
CA LEU A 36 15.11 -14.54 -23.14
C LEU A 36 16.32 -14.08 -22.33
N ARG A 37 16.20 -12.93 -21.68
CA ARG A 37 17.24 -12.31 -20.84
C ARG A 37 16.90 -12.56 -19.38
N ALA A 38 17.85 -13.04 -18.58
CA ALA A 38 17.59 -13.31 -17.16
C ALA A 38 18.70 -12.81 -16.23
N LEU A 39 18.30 -12.37 -15.04
CA LEU A 39 19.19 -12.09 -13.92
C LEU A 39 18.92 -13.09 -12.79
N LEU A 40 19.95 -13.84 -12.42
CA LEU A 40 19.93 -14.81 -11.33
C LEU A 40 20.50 -14.14 -10.08
N ILE A 41 19.80 -14.26 -8.95
CA ILE A 41 20.11 -13.63 -7.67
C ILE A 41 20.24 -14.75 -6.63
N SER A 42 21.39 -14.82 -5.96
CA SER A 42 21.72 -15.89 -5.01
C SER A 42 21.98 -15.34 -3.62
N ASP A 43 21.14 -15.73 -2.67
CA ASP A 43 21.22 -15.50 -1.21
C ASP A 43 22.15 -16.53 -0.52
N TYR A 44 23.10 -17.12 -1.24
CA TYR A 44 23.91 -18.24 -0.75
C TYR A 44 24.96 -17.81 0.29
N ASN A 45 24.54 -17.77 1.56
CA ASN A 45 25.42 -17.67 2.73
C ASN A 45 26.14 -19.01 3.02
N GLY A 46 26.95 -19.49 2.07
CA GLY A 46 27.91 -20.57 2.33
C GLY A 46 29.02 -20.12 3.29
N PRO A 47 29.72 -21.04 3.96
CA PRO A 47 30.93 -20.68 4.69
C PRO A 47 31.93 -20.03 3.72
N MET A 48 32.54 -18.91 4.12
CA MET A 48 33.67 -18.34 3.36
C MET A 48 34.67 -19.46 3.10
N ALA A 49 35.08 -19.62 1.84
CA ALA A 49 36.06 -20.62 1.46
C ALA A 49 37.39 -20.37 2.18
N SER A 50 37.61 -21.09 3.28
CA SER A 50 38.95 -21.46 3.68
C SER A 50 39.43 -22.51 2.69
N GLU A 51 40.42 -22.15 1.88
CA GLU A 51 41.25 -23.11 1.16
C GLU A 51 41.99 -23.97 2.19
N ASP A 52 41.36 -25.08 2.60
CA ASP A 52 41.96 -26.34 3.11
C ASP A 52 40.88 -27.11 3.90
N ASP A 53 40.19 -28.05 3.24
CA ASP A 53 40.14 -29.44 3.74
C ASP A 53 39.53 -30.39 2.69
N THR A 54 40.29 -31.41 2.33
CA THR A 54 39.84 -32.51 1.46
C THR A 54 39.42 -33.72 2.31
N SER A 55 38.15 -34.10 2.27
CA SER A 55 37.75 -35.49 2.51
C SER A 55 36.37 -35.78 1.93
N ASP A 56 36.29 -36.86 1.15
CA ASP A 56 35.06 -37.38 0.55
C ASP A 56 34.03 -37.81 1.61
N GLY A 57 32.76 -37.79 1.21
CA GLY A 57 31.61 -38.18 2.04
C GLY A 57 30.37 -38.33 1.17
N GLU A 58 30.35 -39.41 0.38
CA GLU A 58 29.16 -39.87 -0.33
C GLU A 58 28.06 -40.23 0.70
N ASP A 59 26.81 -39.86 0.44
CA ASP A 59 25.67 -40.66 0.88
C ASP A 59 24.57 -40.57 -0.20
N GLU A 60 24.23 -41.74 -0.73
CA GLU A 60 23.12 -41.98 -1.66
C GLU A 60 21.82 -41.92 -0.81
N GLY A 61 20.73 -41.28 -1.24
CA GLY A 61 19.89 -41.78 -2.31
C GLY A 61 18.76 -42.64 -1.74
N GLU A 62 17.52 -42.14 -1.74
CA GLU A 62 16.32 -42.96 -1.62
C GLU A 62 15.21 -42.31 -2.47
N GLU A 63 14.96 -42.92 -3.63
CA GLU A 63 13.84 -42.62 -4.52
C GLU A 63 12.62 -43.41 -4.03
N GLU A 64 11.46 -42.76 -3.87
CA GLU A 64 10.17 -43.48 -3.75
C GLU A 64 9.29 -43.12 -4.96
N GLU A 65 8.72 -44.16 -5.57
CA GLU A 65 8.02 -44.12 -6.86
C GLU A 65 6.56 -43.61 -6.74
N GLU A 66 6.00 -43.23 -7.90
CA GLU A 66 4.70 -42.60 -8.10
C GLU A 66 3.50 -43.52 -7.78
N GLU A 67 2.42 -42.99 -7.20
CA GLU A 67 1.05 -43.44 -7.48
C GLU A 67 0.12 -42.24 -7.75
N GLU A 68 -0.49 -42.21 -8.94
CA GLU A 68 -1.46 -41.20 -9.41
C GLU A 68 -2.88 -41.55 -8.92
N GLU A 69 -3.62 -40.62 -8.30
CA GLU A 69 -5.09 -40.55 -8.37
C GLU A 69 -5.58 -39.09 -8.44
N GLU A 70 -6.73 -38.87 -9.09
CA GLU A 70 -7.20 -37.57 -9.61
C GLU A 70 -8.13 -36.78 -8.64
N GLU A 71 -8.54 -35.57 -9.09
CA GLU A 71 -9.77 -34.79 -8.74
C GLU A 71 -9.68 -33.49 -7.86
N GLU A 72 -10.01 -32.36 -8.53
CA GLU A 72 -10.80 -31.17 -8.10
C GLU A 72 -10.23 -29.96 -7.29
N GLU A 73 -9.58 -29.03 -8.03
CA GLU A 73 -9.88 -27.57 -8.20
C GLU A 73 -10.24 -26.59 -7.04
N GLY A 74 -9.35 -25.60 -6.82
CA GLY A 74 -9.49 -24.27 -6.14
C GLY A 74 -8.12 -23.53 -6.19
N GLU A 75 -7.91 -22.19 -6.27
CA GLU A 75 -8.87 -21.06 -6.32
C GLU A 75 -8.53 -19.79 -5.52
N SER A 76 -7.34 -19.13 -5.62
CA SER A 76 -7.20 -17.73 -5.13
C SER A 76 -5.89 -16.95 -5.37
N GLY A 77 -5.97 -15.72 -5.90
CA GLY A 77 -4.91 -14.68 -5.90
C GLY A 77 -5.35 -13.29 -5.37
N ASP A 78 -4.44 -12.53 -4.74
CA ASP A 78 -4.68 -11.20 -4.15
C ASP A 78 -4.02 -10.08 -5.01
N GLU A 79 -4.81 -9.24 -5.69
CA GLU A 79 -4.29 -7.98 -6.26
C GLU A 79 -4.29 -6.88 -5.19
N SER A 80 -3.14 -6.25 -4.96
CA SER A 80 -3.01 -4.96 -4.30
C SER A 80 -2.69 -3.86 -5.31
N GLU A 81 -3.62 -2.93 -5.54
CA GLU A 81 -3.35 -1.71 -6.31
C GLU A 81 -2.31 -0.84 -5.57
N ASP A 82 -1.16 -0.59 -6.20
CA ASP A 82 -0.20 0.41 -5.73
C ASP A 82 -0.72 1.83 -6.04
N GLU A 83 -1.41 2.45 -5.07
CA GLU A 83 -1.74 3.89 -5.07
C GLU A 83 -0.47 4.76 -4.89
N SER A 84 0.46 4.68 -5.84
CA SER A 84 1.71 5.47 -5.86
C SER A 84 1.43 6.94 -6.20
N GLY A 85 1.41 7.80 -5.17
CA GLY A 85 1.74 9.23 -5.32
C GLY A 85 0.73 10.27 -4.80
N GLU A 86 -0.52 9.91 -4.43
CA GLU A 86 -1.52 10.89 -3.95
C GLU A 86 -2.41 10.38 -2.80
N ASP A 87 -1.87 9.78 -1.71
CA ASP A 87 -2.66 9.57 -0.47
C ASP A 87 -1.90 9.50 0.88
N ASP A 88 -0.66 10.01 0.98
CA ASP A 88 0.08 10.13 2.26
C ASP A 88 -0.39 11.33 3.14
N GLU A 89 -1.59 11.85 2.91
CA GLU A 89 -2.25 12.82 3.80
C GLU A 89 -2.89 12.12 5.01
N HIS A 90 -2.16 12.04 6.13
CA HIS A 90 -2.65 11.88 7.52
C HIS A 90 -4.07 11.32 7.73
N GLN A 91 -4.35 10.09 7.27
CA GLN A 91 -5.57 9.37 7.64
C GLN A 91 -5.42 8.82 9.07
N GLY A 92 -5.74 9.66 10.05
CA GLY A 92 -5.84 9.27 11.45
C GLY A 92 -7.04 8.36 11.73
N SER A 93 -6.93 7.55 12.80
CA SER A 93 -7.84 6.46 13.19
C SER A 93 -7.65 5.15 12.40
N ASP A 94 -7.30 4.10 13.14
CA ASP A 94 -7.42 2.67 12.80
C ASP A 94 -6.22 1.93 12.15
N ASP A 95 -4.97 2.39 12.35
CA ASP A 95 -3.74 1.58 12.12
C ASP A 95 -3.75 0.29 12.99
N ASP A 96 -4.28 0.35 14.22
CA ASP A 96 -4.18 -0.74 15.22
C ASP A 96 -5.03 -1.99 14.93
N ASP A 97 -5.93 -1.93 13.94
CA ASP A 97 -6.81 -3.05 13.53
C ASP A 97 -6.68 -3.32 12.01
N GLN A 98 -5.66 -2.71 11.35
CA GLN A 98 -5.18 -3.12 10.01
C GLN A 98 -4.07 -4.18 10.07
N GLU A 99 -3.72 -4.68 11.26
CA GLU A 99 -2.94 -5.93 11.41
C GLU A 99 -3.64 -7.17 10.81
N GLY A 100 -4.89 -7.04 10.36
CA GLY A 100 -5.59 -8.02 9.51
C GLY A 100 -5.20 -7.97 8.01
N LYS A 101 -4.68 -6.85 7.50
CA LYS A 101 -3.96 -6.77 6.22
C LYS A 101 -2.44 -6.82 6.47
N LYS A 102 -1.99 -7.92 7.07
CA LYS A 102 -0.58 -8.31 6.94
C LYS A 102 -0.34 -8.67 5.48
N LYS A 103 0.67 -8.06 4.82
CA LYS A 103 1.51 -8.82 3.88
C LYS A 103 1.81 -10.15 4.57
N LYS A 104 1.50 -11.31 3.96
CA LYS A 104 1.54 -12.64 4.60
C LYS A 104 2.79 -12.75 5.49
N GLY A 105 2.56 -12.69 6.80
CA GLY A 105 3.60 -12.19 7.70
C GLY A 105 4.79 -13.12 7.80
N ASN A 106 5.98 -12.55 8.02
CA ASN A 106 7.20 -13.23 8.47
C ASN A 106 7.55 -14.48 7.64
N ALA A 107 8.19 -14.27 6.48
CA ALA A 107 8.46 -15.34 5.53
C ALA A 107 9.90 -15.91 5.64
N GLU A 108 10.09 -17.19 5.30
CA GLU A 108 11.38 -17.88 5.38
C GLU A 108 12.24 -17.47 4.18
N LYS A 109 12.67 -16.18 4.10
CA LYS A 109 13.37 -15.55 2.96
C LYS A 109 13.01 -16.26 1.65
N GLN A 110 11.78 -16.06 1.20
CA GLN A 110 11.20 -16.84 0.11
C GLN A 110 12.09 -16.77 -1.13
N SER A 111 11.98 -17.80 -1.96
CA SER A 111 12.49 -17.72 -3.31
C SER A 111 11.40 -17.10 -4.18
N ALA A 112 11.77 -16.11 -4.98
CA ALA A 112 10.84 -15.35 -5.80
C ALA A 112 11.32 -15.29 -7.24
N ALA A 113 10.38 -15.12 -8.17
CA ALA A 113 10.69 -14.85 -9.57
C ALA A 113 9.66 -13.92 -10.19
N ALA A 114 10.13 -13.01 -11.05
CA ALA A 114 9.28 -12.12 -11.83
C ALA A 114 9.71 -12.10 -13.30
N LEU A 115 8.73 -12.01 -14.20
CA LEU A 115 8.93 -11.99 -15.64
C LEU A 115 8.13 -10.85 -16.25
N CYS A 116 8.85 -9.88 -16.80
CA CYS A 116 8.26 -8.80 -17.58
C CYS A 116 8.22 -9.19 -19.07
N VAL A 117 7.01 -9.25 -19.63
CA VAL A 117 6.76 -9.29 -21.07
C VAL A 117 6.80 -7.85 -21.57
N GLY A 118 7.65 -7.54 -22.55
CA GLY A 118 7.70 -6.23 -23.20
C GLY A 118 6.52 -5.94 -24.15
N VAL A 119 5.29 -6.21 -23.71
CA VAL A 119 4.03 -5.89 -24.38
C VAL A 119 2.97 -5.62 -23.31
N GLY A 120 2.27 -4.49 -23.39
CA GLY A 120 1.11 -4.15 -22.56
C GLY A 120 -0.09 -3.67 -23.37
N SER A 121 -0.99 -2.92 -22.72
CA SER A 121 -2.29 -2.48 -23.26
C SER A 121 -2.20 -1.60 -24.53
N PHE A 122 -1.07 -0.94 -24.80
CA PHE A 122 -0.85 -0.22 -26.07
C PHE A 122 -0.92 -1.15 -27.29
N SER A 123 -0.68 -2.45 -27.13
CA SER A 123 -0.82 -3.45 -28.20
C SER A 123 -2.26 -3.93 -28.42
N ASP A 124 -3.23 -3.53 -27.61
CA ASP A 124 -4.62 -4.02 -27.68
C ASP A 124 -5.25 -3.85 -29.07
N PRO A 125 -6.01 -4.84 -29.55
CA PRO A 125 -6.83 -4.66 -30.75
C PRO A 125 -7.92 -3.61 -30.52
N GLY A 126 -8.13 -2.70 -31.48
CA GLY A 126 -9.17 -1.66 -31.37
C GLY A 126 -10.62 -2.20 -31.31
N ASP A 127 -10.83 -3.48 -31.64
CA ASP A 127 -12.07 -4.22 -31.48
C ASP A 127 -12.21 -4.95 -30.13
N LEU A 128 -11.15 -5.01 -29.32
CA LEU A 128 -11.09 -5.64 -27.99
C LEU A 128 -10.20 -4.83 -27.02
N PRO A 129 -10.63 -3.66 -26.53
CA PRO A 129 -9.92 -2.93 -25.46
C PRO A 129 -9.94 -3.72 -24.14
N GLY A 130 -8.78 -3.82 -23.49
CA GLY A 130 -8.51 -4.64 -22.30
C GLY A 130 -8.09 -6.08 -22.61
N LEU A 131 -7.57 -6.37 -23.81
CA LEU A 131 -7.22 -7.75 -24.18
C LEU A 131 -5.85 -8.20 -23.61
N ALA A 132 -4.90 -7.28 -23.43
CA ALA A 132 -3.64 -7.55 -22.76
C ALA A 132 -3.88 -7.91 -21.29
N HIS A 133 -4.63 -7.08 -20.58
CA HIS A 133 -5.02 -7.32 -19.19
C HIS A 133 -5.89 -8.58 -19.05
N PHE A 134 -6.86 -8.81 -19.94
CA PHE A 134 -7.61 -10.07 -19.91
C PHE A 134 -6.77 -11.31 -20.27
N LEU A 135 -5.62 -11.17 -20.97
CA LEU A 135 -4.70 -12.28 -21.18
C LEU A 135 -3.90 -12.60 -19.92
N GLU A 136 -3.55 -11.59 -19.13
CA GLU A 136 -2.88 -11.75 -17.85
C GLU A 136 -3.67 -12.67 -16.92
N HIS A 137 -4.95 -12.37 -16.66
CA HIS A 137 -5.86 -13.23 -15.90
C HIS A 137 -5.96 -14.64 -16.53
N MET A 138 -6.14 -14.71 -17.85
CA MET A 138 -6.39 -15.98 -18.55
C MET A 138 -5.17 -16.91 -18.70
N VAL A 139 -3.93 -16.49 -18.38
CA VAL A 139 -2.78 -17.42 -18.39
C VAL A 139 -2.66 -18.25 -17.10
N PHE A 140 -3.25 -17.80 -15.99
CA PHE A 140 -3.36 -18.59 -14.76
C PHE A 140 -4.25 -19.83 -14.96
N MET A 141 -5.33 -19.67 -15.74
CA MET A 141 -6.39 -20.64 -16.07
C MET A 141 -5.91 -21.91 -16.82
N GLY A 142 -5.05 -22.70 -16.19
CA GLY A 142 -4.53 -23.99 -16.63
C GLY A 142 -3.52 -23.95 -17.79
N SER A 143 -2.66 -24.97 -17.84
CA SER A 143 -1.63 -25.19 -18.88
C SER A 143 -1.58 -26.63 -19.38
N GLU A 144 -0.91 -26.90 -20.51
CA GLU A 144 -0.83 -28.27 -21.06
C GLU A 144 -0.15 -29.27 -20.11
N LYS A 145 0.82 -28.81 -19.29
CA LYS A 145 1.50 -29.65 -18.29
C LYS A 145 0.76 -29.72 -16.94
N TYR A 146 0.07 -28.63 -16.57
CA TYR A 146 -0.71 -28.52 -15.34
C TYR A 146 -2.13 -28.05 -15.69
N PRO A 147 -3.05 -28.98 -16.03
CA PRO A 147 -4.32 -28.66 -16.67
C PRO A 147 -5.42 -28.22 -15.72
N SER A 148 -5.26 -28.44 -14.40
CA SER A 148 -6.15 -27.84 -13.40
C SER A 148 -6.13 -26.32 -13.56
N GLU A 149 -7.31 -25.72 -13.66
CA GLU A 149 -7.49 -24.28 -13.85
C GLU A 149 -6.69 -23.48 -12.81
N ASN A 150 -6.68 -24.00 -11.58
CA ASN A 150 -6.27 -23.29 -10.38
C ASN A 150 -4.93 -23.83 -9.80
N GLY A 151 -4.23 -24.67 -10.58
CA GLY A 151 -3.17 -25.54 -10.07
C GLY A 151 -1.90 -24.84 -9.59
N PHE A 152 -1.73 -23.55 -9.88
CA PHE A 152 -0.59 -22.74 -9.45
C PHE A 152 -0.85 -22.08 -8.10
N ASP A 153 -1.92 -21.30 -7.97
CA ASP A 153 -2.37 -20.62 -6.75
C ASP A 153 -2.50 -21.61 -5.57
N ALA A 154 -3.17 -22.76 -5.81
CA ALA A 154 -3.28 -23.84 -4.83
C ALA A 154 -1.92 -24.33 -4.34
N PHE A 155 -0.97 -24.47 -5.27
CA PHE A 155 0.38 -24.91 -4.94
C PHE A 155 1.12 -23.86 -4.12
N LEU A 156 1.02 -22.57 -4.47
CA LEU A 156 1.64 -21.49 -3.72
C LEU A 156 1.04 -21.38 -2.31
N LYS A 157 -0.29 -21.31 -2.17
CA LYS A 157 -0.96 -21.23 -0.86
C LYS A 157 -0.64 -22.41 0.05
N LYS A 158 -0.68 -23.66 -0.47
CA LYS A 158 -0.26 -24.87 0.26
C LYS A 158 1.20 -24.81 0.74
N HIS A 159 2.04 -24.06 0.04
CA HIS A 159 3.47 -23.94 0.30
C HIS A 159 3.90 -22.58 0.86
N GLY A 160 2.96 -21.80 1.41
CA GLY A 160 3.25 -20.50 2.02
C GLY A 160 3.89 -19.52 1.04
N GLY A 161 3.30 -19.41 -0.15
CA GLY A 161 3.66 -18.46 -1.20
C GLY A 161 2.52 -17.51 -1.58
N SER A 162 2.83 -16.58 -2.48
CA SER A 162 1.94 -15.58 -3.09
C SER A 162 2.32 -15.37 -4.55
N ASP A 163 1.40 -14.83 -5.32
CA ASP A 163 1.62 -14.39 -6.70
C ASP A 163 0.80 -13.12 -6.97
N ASN A 164 1.22 -12.38 -7.99
CA ASN A 164 0.48 -11.24 -8.52
C ASN A 164 0.91 -10.97 -9.98
N ALA A 165 0.15 -10.16 -10.70
CA ALA A 165 0.50 -9.68 -12.04
C ALA A 165 -0.01 -8.25 -12.25
N SER A 166 0.51 -7.57 -13.28
CA SER A 166 0.09 -6.21 -13.64
C SER A 166 0.29 -5.93 -15.14
N THR A 167 -0.68 -5.25 -15.77
CA THR A 167 -0.62 -4.84 -17.19
C THR A 167 -0.58 -3.34 -17.34
N ASP A 168 0.62 -2.84 -17.66
CA ASP A 168 0.93 -1.45 -17.96
C ASP A 168 0.66 -1.11 -19.45
N CYS A 169 1.05 0.08 -19.89
CA CYS A 169 0.96 0.55 -21.27
C CYS A 169 1.80 -0.29 -22.24
N GLU A 170 3.08 -0.50 -21.94
CA GLU A 170 4.03 -1.16 -22.87
C GLU A 170 4.58 -2.50 -22.34
N ARG A 171 4.15 -2.92 -21.14
CA ARG A 171 4.64 -4.10 -20.41
C ARG A 171 3.49 -4.84 -19.71
N THR A 172 3.68 -6.13 -19.46
CA THR A 172 2.92 -6.90 -18.47
C THR A 172 3.94 -7.64 -17.60
N ILE A 173 3.80 -7.55 -16.27
CA ILE A 173 4.67 -8.20 -15.30
C ILE A 173 3.89 -9.30 -14.59
N PHE A 174 4.55 -10.42 -14.34
CA PHE A 174 4.05 -11.52 -13.53
C PHE A 174 5.07 -11.81 -12.46
N GLN A 175 4.64 -12.18 -11.26
CA GLN A 175 5.54 -12.52 -10.17
C GLN A 175 4.97 -13.52 -9.17
N PHE A 176 5.86 -14.21 -8.46
CA PHE A 176 5.49 -15.05 -7.32
C PHE A 176 6.63 -15.21 -6.31
N ASP A 177 6.25 -15.53 -5.08
CA ASP A 177 7.11 -15.98 -3.98
C ASP A 177 6.68 -17.39 -3.51
N VAL A 178 7.62 -18.18 -2.96
CA VAL A 178 7.30 -19.46 -2.31
C VAL A 178 8.40 -19.90 -1.34
N GLN A 179 8.06 -20.79 -0.39
CA GLN A 179 9.06 -21.51 0.39
C GLN A 179 10.10 -22.20 -0.51
N ARG A 180 11.38 -21.88 -0.27
CA ARG A 180 12.57 -22.30 -1.03
C ARG A 180 12.57 -23.74 -1.52
N LYS A 181 12.21 -24.69 -0.64
CA LYS A 181 12.20 -26.13 -0.95
C LYS A 181 11.32 -26.52 -2.15
N ASN A 182 10.30 -25.72 -2.46
CA ASN A 182 9.35 -26.00 -3.55
C ASN A 182 9.60 -25.10 -4.79
N PHE A 183 10.67 -24.29 -4.79
CA PHE A 183 10.86 -23.22 -5.77
C PHE A 183 11.08 -23.71 -7.21
N LYS A 184 11.84 -24.80 -7.42
CA LYS A 184 12.03 -25.37 -8.77
C LYS A 184 10.69 -25.79 -9.39
N GLU A 185 9.82 -26.37 -8.57
CA GLU A 185 8.51 -26.87 -8.99
C GLU A 185 7.52 -25.72 -9.24
N ALA A 186 7.57 -24.65 -8.44
CA ALA A 186 6.83 -23.42 -8.69
C ALA A 186 7.27 -22.75 -10.00
N LEU A 187 8.59 -22.61 -10.22
CA LEU A 187 9.16 -22.06 -11.46
C LEU A 187 8.69 -22.85 -12.70
N ASP A 188 8.68 -24.18 -12.64
CA ASP A 188 8.25 -25.00 -13.77
C ASP A 188 6.74 -24.92 -14.03
N ARG A 189 5.88 -24.84 -12.98
CA ARG A 189 4.44 -24.54 -13.14
C ARG A 189 4.22 -23.18 -13.80
N TRP A 190 4.77 -22.14 -13.20
CA TRP A 190 4.60 -20.75 -13.62
C TRP A 190 5.12 -20.50 -15.03
N ALA A 191 6.25 -21.12 -15.40
CA ALA A 191 6.78 -21.01 -16.76
C ALA A 191 5.80 -21.50 -17.85
N GLN A 192 4.84 -22.38 -17.51
CA GLN A 192 3.86 -22.85 -18.49
C GLN A 192 2.91 -21.76 -18.99
N PHE A 193 2.70 -20.68 -18.23
CA PHE A 193 1.95 -19.48 -18.66
C PHE A 193 2.56 -18.88 -19.94
N PHE A 194 3.88 -19.00 -20.10
CA PHE A 194 4.66 -18.49 -21.22
C PHE A 194 5.00 -19.58 -22.26
N ILE A 195 4.81 -20.86 -21.96
CA ILE A 195 5.12 -21.99 -22.86
C ILE A 195 3.86 -22.51 -23.58
N CYS A 196 2.81 -22.90 -22.85
CA CYS A 196 1.57 -23.43 -23.42
C CYS A 196 0.37 -23.37 -22.44
N PRO A 197 -0.16 -22.17 -22.15
CA PRO A 197 -1.39 -22.01 -21.39
C PRO A 197 -2.60 -22.54 -22.18
N LEU A 198 -3.53 -23.17 -21.49
CA LEU A 198 -4.80 -23.62 -22.06
C LEU A 198 -5.70 -22.41 -22.33
N MET A 199 -5.75 -21.47 -21.38
CA MET A 199 -6.78 -20.43 -21.26
C MET A 199 -8.15 -21.10 -21.29
N ILE A 200 -8.48 -21.85 -20.24
CA ILE A 200 -9.64 -22.78 -20.24
C ILE A 200 -10.90 -22.07 -20.73
N ARG A 201 -11.54 -22.67 -21.74
CA ARG A 201 -12.58 -21.99 -22.52
C ARG A 201 -13.82 -21.66 -21.69
N ASP A 202 -14.12 -22.50 -20.71
CA ASP A 202 -15.30 -22.37 -19.87
C ASP A 202 -15.06 -21.40 -18.69
N ALA A 203 -13.79 -21.08 -18.37
CA ALA A 203 -13.39 -20.02 -17.44
C ALA A 203 -13.58 -18.60 -18.02
N ILE A 204 -13.44 -18.42 -19.34
CA ILE A 204 -13.53 -17.11 -20.02
C ILE A 204 -14.75 -16.29 -19.62
N ASP A 205 -15.94 -16.91 -19.53
CA ASP A 205 -17.16 -16.18 -19.18
C ASP A 205 -17.23 -15.82 -17.68
N ARG A 206 -16.41 -16.44 -16.80
CA ARG A 206 -16.22 -16.09 -15.39
C ARG A 206 -15.16 -15.01 -15.22
N GLU A 207 -13.98 -15.15 -15.83
CA GLU A 207 -12.88 -14.19 -15.68
C GLU A 207 -13.20 -12.81 -16.28
N VAL A 208 -14.05 -12.74 -17.32
CA VAL A 208 -14.56 -11.43 -17.77
C VAL A 208 -15.49 -10.77 -16.72
N GLU A 209 -16.13 -11.51 -15.82
CA GLU A 209 -16.87 -10.92 -14.70
C GLU A 209 -15.95 -10.50 -13.54
N ALA A 210 -14.78 -11.14 -13.37
CA ALA A 210 -13.73 -10.70 -12.44
C ALA A 210 -13.16 -9.34 -12.88
N VAL A 211 -12.67 -9.22 -14.12
CA VAL A 211 -12.20 -7.95 -14.73
C VAL A 211 -13.31 -6.87 -14.73
N ASP A 212 -14.58 -7.24 -14.93
CA ASP A 212 -15.70 -6.28 -14.83
C ASP A 212 -15.97 -5.80 -13.39
N SER A 213 -15.71 -6.65 -12.40
CA SER A 213 -15.87 -6.36 -10.96
C SER A 213 -14.74 -5.47 -10.47
N GLU A 214 -13.49 -5.80 -10.80
CA GLU A 214 -12.30 -4.98 -10.59
C GLU A 214 -12.50 -3.57 -11.21
N TYR A 215 -12.90 -3.48 -12.47
CA TYR A 215 -13.27 -2.22 -13.10
C TYR A 215 -14.43 -1.48 -12.38
N GLN A 216 -15.40 -2.16 -11.73
CA GLN A 216 -16.40 -1.49 -10.90
C GLN A 216 -15.84 -0.97 -9.55
N LEU A 217 -14.82 -1.62 -8.98
CA LEU A 217 -14.11 -1.16 -7.77
C LEU A 217 -13.24 0.07 -8.08
N ALA A 218 -12.54 0.06 -9.21
CA ALA A 218 -11.73 1.18 -9.70
C ALA A 218 -12.56 2.41 -10.14
N LYS A 219 -13.81 2.21 -10.55
CA LYS A 219 -14.71 3.25 -11.10
C LYS A 219 -14.92 4.51 -10.23
N PRO A 220 -15.06 4.41 -8.89
CA PRO A 220 -15.08 5.56 -7.98
C PRO A 220 -13.69 6.20 -7.72
N SER A 221 -12.56 5.62 -8.14
CA SER A 221 -11.22 6.20 -7.93
C SER A 221 -11.03 7.47 -8.75
N ASP A 222 -10.71 8.59 -8.09
CA ASP A 222 -10.46 9.86 -8.77
C ASP A 222 -9.16 9.87 -9.61
N SER A 223 -8.18 8.99 -9.34
CA SER A 223 -6.98 8.87 -10.19
C SER A 223 -7.30 8.21 -11.53
N HIS A 224 -7.90 7.01 -11.54
CA HIS A 224 -8.29 6.33 -12.77
C HIS A 224 -9.27 7.17 -13.63
N ARG A 225 -10.11 7.98 -12.97
CA ARG A 225 -11.00 8.97 -13.61
C ARG A 225 -10.25 10.15 -14.24
N LYS A 226 -9.17 10.62 -13.60
CA LYS A 226 -8.24 11.66 -14.08
C LYS A 226 -7.46 11.14 -15.28
N GLU A 227 -6.84 9.98 -15.16
CA GLU A 227 -6.09 9.29 -16.21
C GLU A 227 -6.95 9.02 -17.46
N MET A 228 -8.14 8.44 -17.31
CA MET A 228 -8.95 8.15 -18.50
C MET A 228 -9.48 9.41 -19.19
N LEU A 229 -9.77 10.47 -18.44
CA LEU A 229 -10.07 11.79 -19.02
C LEU A 229 -8.83 12.35 -19.75
N PHE A 230 -7.65 12.25 -19.17
CA PHE A 230 -6.39 12.72 -19.74
C PHE A 230 -6.01 11.96 -21.02
N GLY A 231 -6.03 10.62 -21.01
CA GLY A 231 -5.76 9.78 -22.18
C GLY A 231 -6.72 10.05 -23.35
N SER A 232 -7.97 10.44 -23.05
CA SER A 232 -8.95 10.85 -24.07
C SER A 232 -8.57 12.13 -24.84
N LEU A 233 -7.59 12.90 -24.37
CA LEU A 233 -7.08 14.11 -25.03
C LEU A 233 -5.99 13.83 -26.09
N ALA A 234 -5.55 12.58 -26.21
CA ALA A 234 -4.53 12.16 -27.17
C ALA A 234 -5.03 12.23 -28.64
N LYS A 235 -4.08 12.35 -29.58
CA LYS A 235 -4.33 12.32 -31.03
C LYS A 235 -5.17 11.09 -31.44
N PRO A 236 -6.21 11.24 -32.27
CA PRO A 236 -7.03 10.11 -32.72
C PRO A 236 -6.21 8.99 -33.36
N GLY A 237 -6.32 7.78 -32.82
CA GLY A 237 -5.56 6.60 -33.26
C GLY A 237 -4.29 6.31 -32.48
N HIS A 238 -3.85 7.21 -31.58
CA HIS A 238 -2.76 6.93 -30.64
C HIS A 238 -3.20 5.88 -29.59
N PRO A 239 -2.34 4.92 -29.18
CA PRO A 239 -2.71 3.89 -28.22
C PRO A 239 -3.13 4.43 -26.84
N MET A 240 -2.59 5.57 -26.41
CA MET A 240 -2.98 6.28 -25.17
C MET A 240 -4.48 6.62 -25.07
N GLY A 241 -5.20 6.70 -26.19
CA GLY A 241 -6.65 6.92 -26.20
C GLY A 241 -7.49 5.63 -26.06
N LYS A 242 -6.87 4.48 -25.83
CA LYS A 242 -7.54 3.19 -25.61
C LYS A 242 -7.99 3.03 -24.16
N PHE A 243 -8.94 2.13 -23.94
CA PHE A 243 -9.38 1.70 -22.63
C PHE A 243 -8.61 0.44 -22.24
N CYS A 244 -7.61 0.59 -21.35
CA CYS A 244 -6.68 -0.45 -20.93
C CYS A 244 -7.29 -1.50 -19.98
N TRP A 245 -8.20 -1.10 -19.09
CA TRP A 245 -8.84 -1.96 -18.10
C TRP A 245 -9.59 -3.15 -18.72
N GLY A 246 -10.42 -2.90 -19.74
CA GLY A 246 -11.42 -3.87 -20.17
C GLY A 246 -12.63 -3.93 -19.22
N ASN A 247 -13.67 -4.65 -19.64
CA ASN A 247 -14.86 -4.96 -18.82
C ASN A 247 -15.80 -5.92 -19.60
N ALA A 248 -16.94 -6.28 -18.99
CA ALA A 248 -17.93 -7.13 -19.65
C ALA A 248 -18.50 -6.51 -20.94
N GLN A 249 -18.50 -5.18 -21.09
CA GLN A 249 -18.92 -4.55 -22.35
C GLN A 249 -17.91 -4.83 -23.48
N THR A 250 -16.61 -4.58 -23.27
CA THR A 250 -15.58 -4.72 -24.31
C THR A 250 -15.18 -6.17 -24.59
N LEU A 251 -15.19 -7.02 -23.56
CA LEU A 251 -14.68 -8.40 -23.66
C LEU A 251 -15.77 -9.45 -23.92
N LYS A 252 -17.04 -9.17 -23.58
CA LYS A 252 -18.14 -10.16 -23.66
C LYS A 252 -19.34 -9.67 -24.49
N GLN A 253 -19.89 -8.49 -24.20
CA GLN A 253 -21.13 -8.03 -24.83
C GLN A 253 -20.95 -7.51 -26.27
N GLU A 254 -19.99 -6.61 -26.51
CA GLU A 254 -19.73 -6.08 -27.86
C GLU A 254 -19.16 -7.14 -28.81
N PRO A 255 -18.18 -7.98 -28.41
CA PRO A 255 -17.68 -9.07 -29.25
C PRO A 255 -18.78 -10.05 -29.67
N LYS A 256 -19.68 -10.40 -28.74
CA LYS A 256 -20.84 -11.27 -29.01
C LYS A 256 -21.83 -10.64 -30.00
N LYS A 257 -22.06 -9.32 -29.94
CA LYS A 257 -22.85 -8.57 -30.95
C LYS A 257 -22.16 -8.56 -32.32
N GLN A 258 -20.84 -8.38 -32.35
CA GLN A 258 -20.02 -8.33 -33.57
C GLN A 258 -19.65 -9.72 -34.13
N LYS A 259 -19.98 -10.81 -33.43
CA LYS A 259 -19.59 -12.20 -33.72
C LYS A 259 -18.07 -12.43 -33.72
N ILE A 260 -17.33 -11.65 -32.93
CA ILE A 260 -15.90 -11.84 -32.68
C ILE A 260 -15.74 -13.02 -31.72
N ASN A 261 -14.86 -13.96 -32.05
CA ASN A 261 -14.48 -15.06 -31.16
C ASN A 261 -13.31 -14.60 -30.29
N VAL A 262 -13.61 -14.19 -29.07
CA VAL A 262 -12.65 -13.60 -28.10
C VAL A 262 -11.53 -14.59 -27.78
N TYR A 263 -11.87 -15.85 -27.44
CA TYR A 263 -10.87 -16.91 -27.22
C TYR A 263 -9.84 -17.04 -28.35
N LYS A 264 -10.31 -17.03 -29.61
CA LYS A 264 -9.42 -17.11 -30.77
C LYS A 264 -8.54 -15.86 -30.92
N ARG A 265 -9.03 -14.68 -30.52
CA ARG A 265 -8.26 -13.43 -30.53
C ARG A 265 -7.23 -13.42 -29.39
N LEU A 266 -7.60 -13.87 -28.20
CA LEU A 266 -6.74 -14.06 -27.03
C LEU A 266 -5.56 -15.00 -27.33
N ARG A 267 -5.84 -16.22 -27.79
CA ARG A 267 -4.82 -17.20 -28.23
C ARG A 267 -3.92 -16.66 -29.36
N ALA A 268 -4.45 -15.81 -30.24
CA ALA A 268 -3.68 -15.18 -31.32
C ALA A 268 -2.83 -14.00 -30.83
N PHE A 269 -3.28 -13.27 -29.80
CA PHE A 269 -2.53 -12.21 -29.13
C PHE A 269 -1.34 -12.81 -28.39
N TRP A 270 -1.59 -13.78 -27.49
CA TRP A 270 -0.54 -14.54 -26.79
C TRP A 270 0.52 -15.07 -27.76
N LYS A 271 0.13 -15.81 -28.81
CA LYS A 271 1.09 -16.36 -29.79
C LYS A 271 1.92 -15.30 -30.54
N LYS A 272 1.43 -14.06 -30.65
CA LYS A 272 2.12 -12.95 -31.33
C LYS A 272 2.98 -12.11 -30.37
N HIS A 273 2.61 -12.04 -29.10
CA HIS A 273 3.14 -11.07 -28.15
C HIS A 273 3.89 -11.71 -26.96
N TYR A 274 3.57 -12.93 -26.57
CA TYR A 274 4.29 -13.67 -25.53
C TYR A 274 5.38 -14.48 -26.23
N SER A 275 6.57 -13.88 -26.33
CA SER A 275 7.72 -14.44 -27.06
C SER A 275 9.00 -14.18 -26.28
N ALA A 276 9.84 -15.21 -26.16
CA ALA A 276 11.02 -15.25 -25.30
C ALA A 276 11.93 -14.01 -25.40
N HIS A 277 12.22 -13.53 -26.62
CA HIS A 277 13.11 -12.40 -26.86
C HIS A 277 12.50 -11.01 -26.56
N TYR A 278 11.23 -10.94 -26.13
CA TYR A 278 10.64 -9.74 -25.54
C TYR A 278 10.69 -9.77 -24.01
N MET A 279 11.05 -10.91 -23.41
CA MET A 279 10.92 -11.16 -21.98
C MET A 279 12.22 -10.91 -21.22
N THR A 280 12.06 -10.45 -19.98
CA THR A 280 13.11 -10.33 -18.96
C THR A 280 12.67 -11.07 -17.71
N LEU A 281 13.57 -11.86 -17.11
CA LEU A 281 13.27 -12.76 -15.99
C LEU A 281 14.24 -12.53 -14.83
N ALA A 282 13.75 -12.16 -13.66
CA ALA A 282 14.53 -12.15 -12.43
C ALA A 282 14.19 -13.39 -11.59
N VAL A 283 15.19 -14.04 -10.99
CA VAL A 283 15.03 -15.25 -10.18
C VAL A 283 15.92 -15.14 -8.95
N GLN A 284 15.32 -15.09 -7.76
CA GLN A 284 16.00 -15.03 -6.47
C GLN A 284 15.80 -16.31 -5.66
N SER A 285 16.89 -16.89 -5.14
CA SER A 285 16.83 -18.03 -4.23
C SER A 285 18.09 -18.15 -3.37
N LYS A 286 18.06 -19.05 -2.38
CA LYS A 286 19.25 -19.45 -1.61
C LYS A 286 20.23 -20.33 -2.41
N GLU A 287 19.79 -20.89 -3.54
CA GLU A 287 20.60 -21.78 -4.37
C GLU A 287 21.79 -21.08 -5.02
N LYS A 288 22.81 -21.87 -5.36
CA LYS A 288 24.00 -21.37 -6.09
C LYS A 288 23.60 -20.87 -7.48
N LEU A 289 24.30 -19.85 -7.96
CA LEU A 289 24.08 -19.29 -9.30
C LEU A 289 24.16 -20.33 -10.44
N ASP A 290 24.99 -21.37 -10.30
CA ASP A 290 25.10 -22.45 -11.29
C ASP A 290 23.82 -23.31 -11.33
N THR A 291 23.25 -23.61 -10.16
CA THR A 291 21.99 -24.36 -10.01
C THR A 291 20.80 -23.55 -10.53
N LEU A 292 20.75 -22.25 -10.23
CA LEU A 292 19.75 -21.34 -10.79
C LEU A 292 19.87 -21.23 -12.31
N GLU A 293 21.08 -21.20 -12.85
CA GLU A 293 21.31 -21.17 -14.29
C GLU A 293 20.86 -22.47 -14.97
N GLU A 294 21.13 -23.62 -14.35
CA GLU A 294 20.62 -24.93 -14.81
C GLU A 294 19.09 -24.94 -14.87
N TRP A 295 18.43 -24.58 -13.77
CA TRP A 295 16.96 -24.58 -13.70
C TRP A 295 16.33 -23.62 -14.71
N VAL A 296 16.87 -22.40 -14.84
CA VAL A 296 16.35 -21.41 -15.80
C VAL A 296 16.57 -21.87 -17.24
N ARG A 297 17.71 -22.51 -17.56
CA ARG A 297 17.95 -23.10 -18.88
C ARG A 297 17.04 -24.31 -19.14
N GLU A 298 16.80 -25.17 -18.17
CA GLU A 298 15.93 -26.35 -18.29
C GLU A 298 14.46 -25.96 -18.53
N ILE A 299 13.98 -24.93 -17.81
CA ILE A 299 12.57 -24.53 -17.78
C ILE A 299 12.27 -23.52 -18.89
N PHE A 300 12.95 -22.37 -18.92
CA PHE A 300 12.56 -21.24 -19.77
C PHE A 300 13.11 -21.28 -21.20
N SER A 301 14.02 -22.21 -21.54
CA SER A 301 14.42 -22.43 -22.94
C SER A 301 13.26 -22.91 -23.83
N LYS A 302 12.21 -23.49 -23.22
CA LYS A 302 10.99 -23.98 -23.86
C LYS A 302 10.04 -22.84 -24.29
N VAL A 303 10.21 -21.63 -23.76
CA VAL A 303 9.38 -20.45 -24.13
C VAL A 303 9.58 -20.16 -25.62
N PRO A 304 8.50 -20.03 -26.42
CA PRO A 304 8.61 -19.88 -27.86
C PRO A 304 9.23 -18.53 -28.24
N ASN A 305 10.07 -18.54 -29.28
CA ASN A 305 10.48 -17.34 -30.00
C ASN A 305 9.77 -17.29 -31.36
N ASN A 306 9.02 -16.23 -31.63
CA ASN A 306 8.25 -16.07 -32.87
C ASN A 306 9.01 -15.36 -34.02
N GLY A 307 10.23 -14.86 -33.76
CA GLY A 307 11.11 -14.22 -34.75
C GLY A 307 10.64 -12.85 -35.25
N LEU A 308 9.62 -12.25 -34.65
CA LEU A 308 9.11 -10.92 -34.99
C LEU A 308 9.86 -9.82 -34.21
N PRO A 309 9.83 -8.55 -34.63
CA PRO A 309 10.29 -7.44 -33.79
C PRO A 309 9.29 -7.15 -32.65
N LYS A 310 9.81 -6.71 -31.49
CA LYS A 310 9.02 -6.18 -30.36
C LYS A 310 8.11 -5.05 -30.90
N PRO A 311 6.86 -4.92 -30.44
CA PRO A 311 6.06 -3.73 -30.71
C PRO A 311 6.83 -2.47 -30.32
N ASP A 312 6.88 -1.49 -31.21
CA ASP A 312 7.59 -0.24 -31.02
C ASP A 312 6.62 0.90 -31.34
N PHE A 313 6.55 1.87 -30.42
CA PHE A 313 5.69 3.04 -30.54
C PHE A 313 6.51 4.33 -30.67
N SER A 314 7.85 4.27 -30.70
CA SER A 314 8.77 5.42 -30.75
C SER A 314 8.55 6.39 -31.93
N ASP A 315 7.89 5.95 -33.00
CA ASP A 315 7.49 6.78 -34.14
C ASP A 315 6.23 7.65 -33.87
N MET A 316 5.49 7.38 -32.79
CA MET A 316 4.19 8.01 -32.46
C MET A 316 4.31 9.18 -31.47
N LEU A 317 5.36 9.99 -31.61
CA LEU A 317 5.67 11.09 -30.69
C LEU A 317 4.60 12.19 -30.60
N ASP A 318 4.66 12.93 -29.49
CA ASP A 318 3.83 14.09 -29.18
C ASP A 318 2.31 13.82 -29.24
N PRO A 319 1.76 12.79 -28.56
CA PRO A 319 0.34 12.46 -28.64
C PRO A 319 -0.61 13.56 -28.16
N PHE A 320 -0.12 14.47 -27.32
CA PHE A 320 -0.90 15.55 -26.73
C PHE A 320 -0.73 16.92 -27.42
N ASP A 321 0.00 16.98 -28.54
CA ASP A 321 0.02 18.15 -29.42
C ASP A 321 -1.33 18.25 -30.17
N THR A 322 -2.36 18.70 -29.44
CA THR A 322 -3.72 18.91 -29.92
C THR A 322 -4.26 20.23 -29.36
N PRO A 323 -5.15 20.94 -30.09
CA PRO A 323 -5.80 22.14 -29.56
C PRO A 323 -6.72 21.90 -28.36
N ALA A 324 -6.98 20.63 -27.98
CA ALA A 324 -7.76 20.31 -26.79
C ALA A 324 -6.90 20.33 -25.52
N PHE A 325 -5.64 19.88 -25.61
CA PHE A 325 -4.79 19.66 -24.44
C PHE A 325 -4.51 20.92 -23.61
N CYS A 326 -4.10 22.02 -24.24
CA CYS A 326 -3.74 23.27 -23.55
C CYS A 326 -4.97 24.11 -23.14
N LYS A 327 -5.82 23.56 -22.25
CA LYS A 327 -7.08 24.17 -21.80
C LYS A 327 -7.32 24.00 -20.30
N LEU A 328 -8.33 24.70 -19.80
CA LEU A 328 -8.87 24.52 -18.46
C LEU A 328 -10.00 23.48 -18.48
N TYR A 329 -9.84 22.42 -17.71
CA TYR A 329 -10.82 21.38 -17.46
C TYR A 329 -11.37 21.54 -16.05
N ARG A 330 -12.69 21.68 -15.92
CA ARG A 330 -13.36 21.60 -14.62
C ARG A 330 -13.91 20.19 -14.46
N VAL A 331 -13.56 19.51 -13.37
CA VAL A 331 -13.87 18.10 -13.17
C VAL A 331 -14.63 17.92 -11.87
N VAL A 332 -15.67 17.06 -11.88
CA VAL A 332 -16.40 16.68 -10.66
C VAL A 332 -15.81 15.38 -10.10
N PRO A 333 -15.05 15.44 -8.98
CA PRO A 333 -14.46 14.26 -8.33
C PRO A 333 -15.53 13.42 -7.60
N VAL A 334 -15.17 12.24 -7.11
CA VAL A 334 -16.00 11.44 -6.20
C VAL A 334 -15.73 11.86 -4.75
N ARG A 335 -14.46 12.00 -4.38
CA ARG A 335 -14.02 12.52 -3.07
C ARG A 335 -14.40 14.01 -2.95
N LYS A 336 -14.68 14.50 -1.73
CA LYS A 336 -14.76 15.94 -1.44
C LYS A 336 -13.35 16.50 -1.32
N VAL A 337 -12.81 16.95 -2.44
CA VAL A 337 -11.48 17.57 -2.54
C VAL A 337 -11.54 18.78 -3.48
N HIS A 338 -10.72 19.79 -3.24
CA HIS A 338 -10.37 20.76 -4.27
C HIS A 338 -8.92 20.49 -4.67
N ALA A 339 -8.68 20.19 -5.94
CA ALA A 339 -7.33 19.95 -6.43
C ALA A 339 -7.10 20.66 -7.76
N LEU A 340 -5.91 21.24 -7.92
CA LEU A 340 -5.44 21.80 -9.19
C LEU A 340 -4.27 20.94 -9.67
N ASN A 341 -4.45 20.27 -10.80
CA ASN A 341 -3.39 19.58 -11.53
C ASN A 341 -2.92 20.50 -12.67
N ILE A 342 -1.61 20.74 -12.75
CA ILE A 342 -0.97 21.48 -13.84
C ILE A 342 -0.04 20.50 -14.55
N THR A 343 -0.34 20.15 -15.79
CA THR A 343 0.33 19.02 -16.46
C THR A 343 0.92 19.41 -17.81
N TRP A 344 2.12 18.93 -18.09
CA TRP A 344 2.84 19.12 -19.36
C TRP A 344 3.15 17.76 -20.00
N ALA A 345 2.92 17.66 -21.30
CA ALA A 345 3.45 16.57 -22.11
C ALA A 345 4.83 16.95 -22.65
N LEU A 346 5.82 16.08 -22.41
CA LEU A 346 7.22 16.23 -22.78
C LEU A 346 7.62 15.10 -23.76
N PRO A 347 8.66 15.27 -24.59
CA PRO A 347 9.28 14.16 -25.30
C PRO A 347 9.81 13.10 -24.31
N PRO A 348 9.99 11.83 -24.71
CA PRO A 348 10.52 10.77 -23.85
C PRO A 348 11.82 11.15 -23.13
N GLN A 349 11.83 11.02 -21.80
CA GLN A 349 12.97 11.37 -20.95
C GLN A 349 13.83 10.17 -20.50
N GLU A 350 13.36 8.92 -20.66
CA GLU A 350 14.03 7.67 -20.23
C GLU A 350 15.54 7.63 -20.56
N LYS A 351 15.93 8.02 -21.79
CA LYS A 351 17.32 8.11 -22.26
C LYS A 351 18.24 9.02 -21.41
N TYR A 352 17.69 9.82 -20.51
CA TYR A 352 18.39 10.72 -19.60
C TYR A 352 18.41 10.23 -18.14
N TYR A 353 18.08 8.95 -17.87
CA TYR A 353 18.09 8.36 -16.52
C TYR A 353 19.40 8.61 -15.75
N ARG A 354 20.55 8.73 -16.42
CA ARG A 354 21.85 9.05 -15.76
C ARG A 354 21.90 10.44 -15.12
N VAL A 355 21.09 11.37 -15.65
CA VAL A 355 20.97 12.77 -15.20
C VAL A 355 19.72 12.98 -14.34
N LYS A 356 18.64 12.22 -14.61
CA LYS A 356 17.30 12.37 -14.02
C LYS A 356 16.77 13.83 -14.01
N PRO A 357 16.58 14.47 -15.18
CA PRO A 357 16.16 15.87 -15.23
C PRO A 357 14.80 16.12 -14.59
N LEU A 358 13.84 15.20 -14.74
CA LEU A 358 12.52 15.35 -14.13
C LEU A 358 12.57 15.19 -12.61
N HIS A 359 13.34 14.23 -12.08
CA HIS A 359 13.55 14.08 -10.64
C HIS A 359 14.17 15.34 -10.00
N TYR A 360 15.22 15.92 -10.60
CA TYR A 360 15.81 17.18 -10.12
C TYR A 360 14.80 18.34 -10.10
N ILE A 361 13.92 18.43 -11.11
CA ILE A 361 12.90 19.49 -11.19
C ILE A 361 11.76 19.22 -10.19
N SER A 362 11.32 17.97 -10.06
CA SER A 362 10.37 17.46 -9.05
C SER A 362 10.81 17.88 -7.64
N TRP A 363 12.03 17.53 -7.26
CA TRP A 363 12.62 17.83 -5.94
C TRP A 363 12.54 19.31 -5.55
N LEU A 364 12.74 20.22 -6.51
CA LEU A 364 12.66 21.66 -6.26
C LEU A 364 11.22 22.18 -6.19
N ILE A 365 10.33 21.63 -6.99
CA ILE A 365 8.93 22.06 -7.08
C ILE A 365 8.12 21.52 -5.89
N GLY A 366 8.31 20.24 -5.54
CA GLY A 366 7.70 19.56 -4.39
C GLY A 366 8.34 19.89 -3.04
N HIS A 367 9.39 20.73 -2.99
CA HIS A 367 10.04 21.12 -1.75
C HIS A 367 9.02 21.76 -0.77
N GLU A 368 8.89 21.29 0.47
CA GLU A 368 7.94 21.88 1.44
C GLU A 368 8.56 22.92 2.38
N GLY A 369 9.88 22.93 2.52
CA GLY A 369 10.60 23.86 3.39
C GLY A 369 10.63 25.31 2.88
N THR A 370 11.19 26.21 3.72
CA THR A 370 11.19 27.67 3.53
C THR A 370 11.66 28.11 2.14
N GLY A 371 10.86 28.97 1.49
CA GLY A 371 11.13 29.54 0.16
C GLY A 371 10.42 28.84 -0.99
N SER A 372 9.71 27.73 -0.71
CA SER A 372 9.00 26.97 -1.74
C SER A 372 7.61 27.52 -2.08
N ILE A 373 7.05 26.96 -3.16
CA ILE A 373 5.66 27.20 -3.56
C ILE A 373 4.71 26.88 -2.41
N LEU A 374 4.82 25.69 -1.81
CA LEU A 374 3.90 25.23 -0.78
C LEU A 374 4.03 26.03 0.52
N SER A 375 5.24 26.40 0.93
CA SER A 375 5.49 27.30 2.06
C SER A 375 4.71 28.62 1.91
N LEU A 376 4.74 29.23 0.71
CA LEU A 376 3.99 30.45 0.42
C LEU A 376 2.47 30.23 0.35
N LEU A 377 2.00 29.10 -0.21
CA LEU A 377 0.57 28.78 -0.29
C LEU A 377 -0.02 28.47 1.09
N ARG A 378 0.69 27.73 1.95
CA ARG A 378 0.31 27.47 3.36
C ARG A 378 0.24 28.76 4.16
N LYS A 379 1.22 29.67 4.01
CA LYS A 379 1.20 31.02 4.63
C LYS A 379 -0.01 31.88 4.20
N LYS A 380 -0.58 31.62 3.02
CA LYS A 380 -1.81 32.25 2.52
C LYS A 380 -3.09 31.46 2.83
N CYS A 381 -2.99 30.29 3.47
CA CYS A 381 -4.09 29.34 3.65
C CYS A 381 -4.77 28.94 2.31
N TRP A 382 -3.99 28.85 1.22
CA TRP A 382 -4.49 28.50 -0.13
C TRP A 382 -4.29 27.02 -0.51
N ALA A 383 -3.30 26.33 0.07
CA ALA A 383 -3.07 24.92 -0.19
C ALA A 383 -2.62 24.17 1.07
N LEU A 384 -2.85 22.86 1.06
CA LEU A 384 -2.52 21.93 2.14
C LEU A 384 -1.25 21.13 1.81
N ALA A 385 -1.24 20.51 0.62
CA ALA A 385 -0.14 19.73 0.06
C ALA A 385 0.15 20.16 -1.38
N LEU A 386 1.36 19.86 -1.85
CA LEU A 386 1.78 20.03 -3.24
C LEU A 386 2.72 18.89 -3.60
N PHE A 387 2.35 18.13 -4.61
CA PHE A 387 3.17 17.09 -5.24
C PHE A 387 3.56 17.60 -6.63
N GLY A 388 4.79 17.32 -7.07
CA GLY A 388 5.24 17.72 -8.40
C GLY A 388 6.26 16.76 -8.94
N GLY A 389 6.01 16.15 -10.10
CA GLY A 389 6.87 15.12 -10.64
C GLY A 389 6.27 14.33 -11.81
N ASN A 390 6.74 13.10 -11.92
CA ASN A 390 6.33 12.07 -12.86
C ASN A 390 6.21 10.78 -12.02
N SER A 391 5.15 9.99 -12.18
CA SER A 391 4.97 8.77 -11.38
C SER A 391 5.80 7.57 -11.85
N GLU A 392 6.61 7.75 -12.90
CA GLU A 392 7.45 6.73 -13.58
C GLU A 392 6.70 5.50 -14.13
N THR A 393 5.39 5.37 -13.87
CA THR A 393 4.46 4.42 -14.50
C THR A 393 4.46 4.54 -16.03
N GLY A 394 4.10 3.47 -16.76
CA GLY A 394 4.03 3.52 -18.23
C GLY A 394 2.96 4.44 -18.80
N PHE A 395 1.99 4.91 -17.99
CA PHE A 395 1.07 6.00 -18.34
C PHE A 395 1.78 7.37 -18.32
N ASP A 396 2.67 7.59 -17.36
CA ASP A 396 3.39 8.85 -17.17
C ASP A 396 4.73 8.90 -17.94
N GLN A 397 5.38 7.76 -18.23
CA GLN A 397 6.65 7.68 -18.92
C GLN A 397 6.72 6.43 -19.82
N ASN A 398 6.87 6.63 -21.13
CA ASN A 398 6.97 5.55 -22.11
C ASN A 398 7.74 6.00 -23.37
N THR A 399 7.89 5.10 -24.35
CA THR A 399 8.59 5.39 -25.61
C THR A 399 7.98 6.53 -26.44
N THR A 400 6.75 6.98 -26.14
CA THR A 400 6.03 8.01 -26.92
C THR A 400 6.04 9.42 -26.31
N TYR A 401 6.11 9.55 -24.97
CA TYR A 401 6.22 10.82 -24.24
C TYR A 401 6.62 10.59 -22.77
N SER A 402 6.86 11.68 -22.05
CA SER A 402 6.85 11.71 -20.58
C SER A 402 5.95 12.83 -20.08
N ILE A 403 5.29 12.65 -18.95
CA ILE A 403 4.43 13.64 -18.30
C ILE A 403 5.22 14.33 -17.20
N PHE A 404 4.99 15.62 -17.00
CA PHE A 404 5.34 16.26 -15.73
C PHE A 404 4.09 16.93 -15.19
N SER A 405 3.73 16.64 -13.95
CA SER A 405 2.53 17.14 -13.29
C SER A 405 2.88 17.89 -12.01
N ILE A 406 2.02 18.84 -11.63
CA ILE A 406 2.04 19.51 -10.34
C ILE A 406 0.61 19.47 -9.80
N SER A 407 0.40 18.65 -8.78
CA SER A 407 -0.87 18.46 -8.07
C SER A 407 -0.86 19.29 -6.79
N ILE A 408 -1.87 20.14 -6.61
CA ILE A 408 -2.00 21.01 -5.44
C ILE A 408 -3.34 20.75 -4.77
N THR A 409 -3.33 20.26 -3.53
CA THR A 409 -4.53 20.14 -2.69
C THR A 409 -4.90 21.54 -2.19
N LEU A 410 -6.00 22.10 -2.72
CA LEU A 410 -6.45 23.46 -2.45
C LEU A 410 -7.41 23.52 -1.25
N THR A 411 -7.33 24.64 -0.53
CA THR A 411 -8.39 25.06 0.40
C THR A 411 -9.54 25.70 -0.37
N ASP A 412 -10.65 26.01 0.31
CA ASP A 412 -11.77 26.74 -0.29
C ASP A 412 -11.32 28.13 -0.79
N GLU A 413 -10.48 28.83 -0.03
CA GLU A 413 -9.90 30.11 -0.47
C GLU A 413 -8.93 29.95 -1.65
N GLY A 414 -8.14 28.87 -1.66
CA GLY A 414 -7.25 28.54 -2.78
C GLY A 414 -8.00 28.21 -4.06
N PHE A 415 -9.10 27.46 -3.95
CA PHE A 415 -9.99 27.15 -5.07
C PHE A 415 -10.59 28.43 -5.69
N GLN A 416 -11.07 29.38 -4.87
CA GLN A 416 -11.57 30.66 -5.37
C GLN A 416 -10.48 31.56 -5.98
N ASN A 417 -9.20 31.30 -5.69
CA ASN A 417 -8.03 32.04 -6.19
C ASN A 417 -7.10 31.18 -7.07
N PHE A 418 -7.61 30.12 -7.70
CA PHE A 418 -6.76 29.12 -8.35
C PHE A 418 -5.84 29.72 -9.45
N TYR A 419 -6.29 30.73 -10.20
CA TYR A 419 -5.45 31.44 -11.18
C TYR A 419 -4.22 32.12 -10.55
N GLN A 420 -4.36 32.67 -9.33
CA GLN A 420 -3.27 33.24 -8.55
C GLN A 420 -2.34 32.14 -8.03
N VAL A 421 -2.87 30.96 -7.66
CA VAL A 421 -2.07 29.78 -7.32
C VAL A 421 -1.24 29.33 -8.52
N THR A 422 -1.84 29.18 -9.71
CA THR A 422 -1.13 28.86 -10.96
C THR A 422 -0.05 29.91 -11.28
N GLN A 423 -0.34 31.20 -11.04
CA GLN A 423 0.66 32.26 -11.22
C GLN A 423 1.89 32.09 -10.30
N LEU A 424 1.71 31.67 -9.04
CA LEU A 424 2.83 31.40 -8.13
C LEU A 424 3.70 30.23 -8.62
N VAL A 425 3.07 29.18 -9.16
CA VAL A 425 3.78 28.05 -9.80
C VAL A 425 4.60 28.53 -11.00
N PHE A 426 4.00 29.30 -11.91
CA PHE A 426 4.73 29.84 -13.06
C PHE A 426 5.83 30.86 -12.66
N GLN A 427 5.66 31.62 -11.58
CA GLN A 427 6.73 32.46 -11.02
C GLN A 427 7.89 31.63 -10.48
N TYR A 428 7.63 30.48 -9.84
CA TYR A 428 8.67 29.56 -9.38
C TYR A 428 9.41 28.91 -10.57
N LEU A 429 8.67 28.41 -11.56
CA LEU A 429 9.26 27.89 -12.80
C LEU A 429 10.11 28.94 -13.52
N LYS A 430 9.63 30.19 -13.59
CA LYS A 430 10.40 31.31 -14.17
C LYS A 430 11.66 31.62 -13.38
N MET A 431 11.61 31.54 -12.04
CA MET A 431 12.78 31.66 -11.17
C MET A 431 13.80 30.55 -11.48
N LEU A 432 13.38 29.29 -11.54
CA LEU A 432 14.25 28.15 -11.87
C LEU A 432 14.89 28.33 -13.27
N GLN A 433 14.11 28.72 -14.27
CA GLN A 433 14.59 29.02 -15.63
C GLN A 433 15.60 30.17 -15.67
N THR A 434 15.51 31.13 -14.74
CA THR A 434 16.39 32.30 -14.68
C THR A 434 17.69 32.02 -13.91
N LEU A 435 17.62 31.23 -12.84
CA LEU A 435 18.79 30.84 -12.03
C LEU A 435 19.60 29.69 -12.67
N GLY A 436 18.92 28.81 -13.41
CA GLY A 436 19.48 27.59 -13.98
C GLY A 436 19.73 26.48 -12.94
N PRO A 437 20.11 25.27 -13.40
CA PRO A 437 20.39 24.13 -12.52
C PRO A 437 21.59 24.39 -11.60
N GLN A 438 21.51 23.93 -10.35
CA GLN A 438 22.50 24.19 -9.31
C GLN A 438 23.23 22.90 -8.93
N GLN A 439 24.53 22.86 -9.19
CA GLN A 439 25.38 21.70 -8.90
C GLN A 439 25.31 21.28 -7.42
N ARG A 440 25.30 22.24 -6.47
CA ARG A 440 25.16 21.93 -5.03
C ARG A 440 23.93 21.07 -4.72
N ILE A 441 22.78 21.43 -5.30
CA ILE A 441 21.51 20.76 -5.00
C ILE A 441 21.53 19.35 -5.62
N TYR A 442 22.07 19.22 -6.83
CA TYR A 442 22.29 17.91 -7.46
C TYR A 442 23.20 17.01 -6.59
N GLU A 443 24.32 17.55 -6.08
CA GLU A 443 25.26 16.84 -5.19
C GLU A 443 24.72 16.58 -3.77
N GLU A 444 23.62 17.24 -3.38
CA GLU A 444 22.87 16.95 -2.15
C GLU A 444 21.89 15.79 -2.39
N ILE A 445 21.09 15.83 -3.46
CA ILE A 445 20.18 14.75 -3.88
C ILE A 445 20.97 13.45 -4.09
N GLN A 446 22.00 13.47 -4.95
CA GLN A 446 22.87 12.34 -5.25
C GLN A 446 23.47 11.71 -3.98
N ARG A 447 23.74 12.51 -2.94
CA ARG A 447 24.29 12.02 -1.67
C ARG A 447 23.23 11.41 -0.77
N ILE A 448 22.00 11.92 -0.82
CA ILE A 448 20.85 11.35 -0.12
C ILE A 448 20.52 9.98 -0.72
N GLU A 449 20.31 9.90 -2.03
CA GLU A 449 20.07 8.64 -2.77
C GLU A 449 21.22 7.63 -2.54
N ALA A 450 22.48 8.07 -2.65
CA ALA A 450 23.62 7.17 -2.45
C ALA A 450 23.75 6.67 -0.99
N ASN A 451 23.37 7.48 0.00
CA ASN A 451 23.33 7.04 1.39
C ASN A 451 22.18 6.06 1.63
N GLU A 452 21.02 6.30 1.01
CA GLU A 452 19.85 5.44 1.09
C GLU A 452 20.16 4.06 0.48
N PHE A 453 20.63 4.01 -0.77
CA PHE A 453 21.07 2.79 -1.46
C PHE A 453 22.16 2.03 -0.68
N HIS A 454 23.17 2.74 -0.14
CA HIS A 454 24.26 2.09 0.60
C HIS A 454 23.83 1.49 1.95
N TYR A 455 22.81 2.04 2.59
CA TYR A 455 22.24 1.54 3.85
C TYR A 455 20.78 1.12 3.66
N GLN A 456 20.45 0.59 2.47
CA GLN A 456 19.12 0.09 2.18
C GLN A 456 18.87 -1.11 3.09
N GLU A 457 17.66 -1.18 3.65
CA GLU A 457 17.28 -2.41 4.34
C GLU A 457 17.00 -3.50 3.30
N GLN A 458 16.99 -4.77 3.71
CA GLN A 458 16.70 -5.82 2.75
C GLN A 458 15.24 -5.69 2.28
N ILE A 459 15.06 -5.56 0.97
CA ILE A 459 13.76 -5.57 0.29
C ILE A 459 13.18 -6.99 0.33
N ASP A 460 11.86 -7.08 0.27
CA ASP A 460 11.14 -8.34 0.08
C ASP A 460 11.60 -8.99 -1.25
N PRO A 461 11.95 -10.30 -1.28
CA PRO A 461 12.37 -10.96 -2.51
C PRO A 461 11.40 -10.80 -3.69
N ILE A 462 10.08 -10.69 -3.46
CA ILE A 462 9.10 -10.53 -4.54
C ILE A 462 9.21 -9.14 -5.21
N GLU A 463 9.18 -8.06 -4.43
CA GLU A 463 9.37 -6.69 -4.90
C GLU A 463 10.74 -6.54 -5.61
N TYR A 464 11.80 -7.12 -5.03
CA TYR A 464 13.14 -7.01 -5.60
C TYR A 464 13.29 -7.75 -6.94
N VAL A 465 12.58 -8.85 -7.18
CA VAL A 465 12.57 -9.45 -8.53
C VAL A 465 11.71 -8.65 -9.51
N GLU A 466 10.65 -8.00 -9.04
CA GLU A 466 9.80 -7.11 -9.84
C GLU A 466 10.60 -5.96 -10.45
N ASP A 467 11.17 -5.11 -9.59
CA ASP A 467 12.00 -3.95 -9.94
C ASP A 467 13.07 -4.34 -10.95
N ILE A 468 13.80 -5.43 -10.67
CA ILE A 468 14.88 -5.92 -11.51
C ILE A 468 14.40 -6.46 -12.86
N CYS A 469 13.23 -7.11 -12.92
CA CYS A 469 12.70 -7.61 -14.20
C CYS A 469 12.22 -6.47 -15.11
N GLU A 470 11.72 -5.38 -14.53
CA GLU A 470 11.36 -4.14 -15.22
C GLU A 470 12.59 -3.33 -15.64
N ASN A 471 13.55 -3.13 -14.73
CA ASN A 471 14.82 -2.44 -14.98
C ASN A 471 15.61 -3.05 -16.15
N MET A 472 15.51 -4.37 -16.36
CA MET A 472 16.11 -5.02 -17.54
C MET A 472 15.44 -4.68 -18.88
N GLN A 473 14.23 -4.11 -18.90
CA GLN A 473 13.61 -3.54 -20.09
C GLN A 473 14.06 -2.10 -20.36
N LEU A 474 14.31 -1.32 -19.30
CA LEU A 474 14.60 0.12 -19.36
C LEU A 474 16.10 0.45 -19.49
N PHE A 475 16.95 -0.21 -18.71
CA PHE A 475 18.35 0.18 -18.49
C PHE A 475 19.35 -0.73 -19.21
N PRO A 476 20.59 -0.26 -19.44
CA PRO A 476 21.68 -1.13 -19.85
C PRO A 476 22.16 -2.01 -18.69
N LYS A 477 22.84 -3.11 -19.02
CA LYS A 477 23.27 -4.14 -18.05
C LYS A 477 24.16 -3.64 -16.92
N GLU A 478 24.86 -2.53 -17.12
CA GLU A 478 25.73 -1.91 -16.12
C GLU A 478 24.93 -1.24 -14.98
N ASP A 479 23.68 -0.86 -15.24
CA ASP A 479 22.88 -0.02 -14.35
C ASP A 479 21.53 -0.70 -13.94
N PHE A 480 21.37 -2.01 -14.14
CA PHE A 480 20.13 -2.75 -13.75
C PHE A 480 19.77 -2.64 -12.26
N LEU A 481 20.75 -2.44 -11.38
CA LEU A 481 20.57 -2.35 -9.92
C LEU A 481 20.59 -0.90 -9.39
N THR A 482 20.73 0.08 -10.28
CA THR A 482 21.11 1.47 -9.90
C THR A 482 20.54 2.57 -10.79
N GLY A 483 20.02 2.26 -11.99
CA GLY A 483 19.54 3.25 -12.96
C GLY A 483 18.24 3.93 -12.56
N ASP A 484 17.42 3.19 -11.82
CA ASP A 484 16.18 3.57 -11.14
C ASP A 484 16.41 4.50 -9.95
N GLN A 485 17.41 4.24 -9.09
CA GLN A 485 17.62 5.02 -7.86
C GLN A 485 18.73 6.08 -7.97
N LEU A 486 19.90 5.78 -8.55
CA LEU A 486 21.06 6.68 -8.43
C LEU A 486 21.13 7.79 -9.49
N MET A 487 21.41 9.02 -9.07
CA MET A 487 21.97 10.07 -9.91
C MET A 487 23.45 9.85 -10.24
N PHE A 488 23.84 9.88 -11.52
CA PHE A 488 25.23 9.63 -11.94
C PHE A 488 25.99 10.87 -12.38
N GLU A 489 25.39 11.74 -13.20
CA GLU A 489 26.10 12.87 -13.82
C GLU A 489 25.28 14.16 -13.92
N PHE A 490 25.85 15.27 -13.45
CA PHE A 490 25.24 16.60 -13.55
C PHE A 490 25.44 17.19 -14.96
N SER A 491 24.39 17.18 -15.79
CA SER A 491 24.33 18.01 -17.01
C SER A 491 23.32 19.15 -16.84
N PRO A 492 23.76 20.40 -16.65
CA PRO A 492 22.86 21.54 -16.59
C PRO A 492 22.15 21.77 -17.94
N GLU A 493 22.70 21.32 -19.07
CA GLU A 493 22.07 21.45 -20.39
C GLU A 493 20.82 20.58 -20.49
N VAL A 494 20.87 19.32 -20.06
CA VAL A 494 19.74 18.38 -20.10
C VAL A 494 18.63 18.83 -19.16
N ILE A 495 18.98 19.22 -17.93
CA ILE A 495 18.02 19.76 -16.95
C ILE A 495 17.37 21.05 -17.47
N SER A 496 18.17 21.98 -18.04
CA SER A 496 17.64 23.22 -18.62
C SER A 496 16.73 22.96 -19.83
N ALA A 497 17.04 21.95 -20.65
CA ALA A 497 16.21 21.58 -21.79
C ALA A 497 14.82 21.10 -21.34
N ALA A 498 14.74 20.19 -20.35
CA ALA A 498 13.47 19.76 -19.77
C ALA A 498 12.70 20.94 -19.14
N LEU A 499 13.37 21.74 -18.31
CA LEU A 499 12.78 22.91 -17.64
C LEU A 499 12.28 24.00 -18.62
N SER A 500 12.87 24.10 -19.82
CA SER A 500 12.44 25.04 -20.86
C SER A 500 11.09 24.68 -21.52
N LEU A 501 10.65 23.42 -21.39
CA LEU A 501 9.38 22.94 -21.93
C LEU A 501 8.18 23.23 -21.01
N LEU A 502 8.45 23.49 -19.72
CA LEU A 502 7.44 23.81 -18.70
C LEU A 502 6.97 25.27 -18.83
N THR A 503 6.23 25.56 -19.91
CA THR A 503 5.69 26.90 -20.20
C THR A 503 4.16 26.97 -19.97
N PRO A 504 3.59 28.15 -19.66
CA PRO A 504 2.14 28.30 -19.48
C PRO A 504 1.30 27.92 -20.71
N GLU A 505 1.84 28.14 -21.91
CA GLU A 505 1.17 27.90 -23.19
C GLU A 505 1.00 26.39 -23.49
N LYS A 506 1.82 25.55 -22.85
CA LYS A 506 1.82 24.08 -22.99
C LYS A 506 1.17 23.36 -21.81
N ALA A 507 0.66 24.10 -20.83
CA ALA A 507 0.05 23.51 -19.64
C ALA A 507 -1.41 23.10 -19.91
N ASN A 508 -1.74 21.86 -19.55
CA ASN A 508 -3.10 21.42 -19.26
C ASN A 508 -3.43 21.78 -17.80
N LEU A 509 -4.63 22.32 -17.54
CA LEU A 509 -5.09 22.63 -16.19
C LEU A 509 -6.33 21.80 -15.87
N MET A 510 -6.28 20.89 -14.89
CA MET A 510 -7.47 20.21 -14.38
C MET A 510 -7.79 20.69 -12.96
N LEU A 511 -8.95 21.33 -12.81
CA LEU A 511 -9.49 21.81 -11.54
C LEU A 511 -10.61 20.87 -11.09
N LEU A 512 -10.30 20.03 -10.11
CA LEU A 512 -11.24 19.08 -9.49
C LEU A 512 -11.97 19.80 -8.35
N SER A 513 -13.30 19.81 -8.37
CA SER A 513 -14.10 20.36 -7.27
C SER A 513 -15.56 19.87 -7.28
N PRO A 514 -16.11 19.47 -6.11
CA PRO A 514 -17.55 19.26 -5.92
C PRO A 514 -18.43 20.43 -6.36
N GLU A 515 -17.93 21.67 -6.30
CA GLU A 515 -18.70 22.86 -6.71
C GLU A 515 -19.07 22.86 -8.21
N HIS A 516 -18.41 22.03 -9.02
CA HIS A 516 -18.70 21.88 -10.45
C HIS A 516 -19.88 20.92 -10.74
N GLU A 517 -20.48 20.28 -9.73
CA GLU A 517 -21.67 19.43 -9.89
C GLU A 517 -22.83 20.24 -10.54
N GLY A 518 -23.40 19.70 -11.61
CA GLY A 518 -24.47 20.36 -12.39
C GLY A 518 -24.02 21.47 -13.35
N GLN A 519 -22.74 21.87 -13.33
CA GLN A 519 -22.16 22.85 -14.26
C GLN A 519 -21.44 22.20 -15.45
N CYS A 520 -21.10 20.92 -15.33
CA CYS A 520 -20.34 20.13 -16.30
C CYS A 520 -21.26 19.38 -17.29
N PRO A 521 -21.31 19.75 -18.59
CA PRO A 521 -22.20 19.11 -19.56
C PRO A 521 -21.57 17.91 -20.28
N LEU A 522 -20.24 17.74 -20.21
CA LEU A 522 -19.52 16.64 -20.85
C LEU A 522 -19.35 15.48 -19.88
N ARG A 523 -19.27 14.27 -20.45
CA ARG A 523 -19.06 13.04 -19.70
C ARG A 523 -18.06 12.15 -20.44
N GLU A 524 -17.01 11.72 -19.73
CA GLU A 524 -16.10 10.68 -20.20
C GLU A 524 -16.90 9.36 -20.39
N LYS A 525 -16.51 8.53 -21.36
CA LYS A 525 -17.27 7.37 -21.82
C LYS A 525 -17.35 6.24 -20.78
N TRP A 526 -16.24 5.91 -20.15
CA TRP A 526 -16.09 4.68 -19.37
C TRP A 526 -16.41 4.90 -17.90
N PHE A 527 -15.57 5.64 -17.19
CA PHE A 527 -15.73 5.99 -15.78
C PHE A 527 -16.87 6.99 -15.56
N GLY A 528 -17.32 7.64 -16.63
CA GLY A 528 -18.45 8.56 -16.56
C GLY A 528 -18.10 9.88 -15.88
N THR A 529 -16.82 10.27 -15.87
CA THR A 529 -16.29 11.51 -15.29
C THR A 529 -17.00 12.72 -15.89
N GLN A 530 -17.64 13.55 -15.05
CA GLN A 530 -18.34 14.76 -15.49
C GLN A 530 -17.35 15.92 -15.55
N TYR A 531 -17.30 16.62 -16.68
CA TYR A 531 -16.40 17.76 -16.86
C TYR A 531 -16.95 18.89 -17.75
N SER A 532 -16.33 20.06 -17.67
CA SER A 532 -16.39 21.11 -18.70
C SER A 532 -14.98 21.39 -19.23
N MET A 533 -14.90 21.99 -20.41
CA MET A 533 -13.65 22.38 -21.07
C MET A 533 -13.78 23.84 -21.52
N GLU A 534 -12.85 24.68 -21.05
CA GLU A 534 -12.84 26.13 -21.22
C GLU A 534 -11.47 26.58 -21.78
N ASP A 535 -11.47 27.59 -22.65
CA ASP A 535 -10.24 28.29 -23.01
C ASP A 535 -9.77 29.14 -21.82
N ILE A 536 -8.46 29.12 -21.54
CA ILE A 536 -7.86 29.96 -20.49
C ILE A 536 -8.11 31.44 -20.87
N PRO A 537 -8.62 32.29 -19.95
CA PRO A 537 -8.89 33.69 -20.27
C PRO A 537 -7.62 34.41 -20.75
N PRO A 538 -7.67 35.20 -21.84
CA PRO A 538 -6.49 35.86 -22.39
C PRO A 538 -5.75 36.74 -21.38
N GLU A 539 -6.47 37.39 -20.47
CA GLU A 539 -5.89 38.20 -19.38
C GLU A 539 -4.92 37.41 -18.48
N TRP A 540 -5.19 36.13 -18.24
CA TRP A 540 -4.32 35.26 -17.44
C TRP A 540 -3.17 34.71 -18.28
N MET A 541 -3.44 34.31 -19.53
CA MET A 541 -2.41 33.81 -20.43
C MET A 541 -1.36 34.90 -20.74
N GLU A 542 -1.78 36.13 -21.05
CA GLU A 542 -0.89 37.29 -21.24
C GLU A 542 -0.08 37.59 -19.96
N ARG A 543 -0.70 37.46 -18.78
CA ARG A 543 -0.04 37.68 -17.49
C ARG A 543 0.99 36.60 -17.15
N TRP A 544 0.75 35.34 -17.54
CA TRP A 544 1.65 34.22 -17.31
C TRP A 544 2.79 34.14 -18.33
N THR A 545 2.55 34.56 -19.58
CA THR A 545 3.57 34.57 -20.65
C THR A 545 4.40 35.85 -20.72
N GLY A 546 3.88 36.96 -20.18
CA GLY A 546 4.55 38.26 -20.12
C GLY A 546 5.70 38.34 -19.11
N ASP A 547 6.04 39.58 -18.72
CA ASP A 547 7.11 39.86 -17.76
C ASP A 547 6.64 39.56 -16.31
N LEU A 548 6.58 38.27 -15.98
CA LEU A 548 6.29 37.78 -14.64
C LEU A 548 7.37 38.25 -13.65
N GLN A 549 7.06 39.29 -12.88
CA GLN A 549 7.90 39.69 -11.75
C GLN A 549 8.05 38.51 -10.78
N LEU A 550 9.30 38.18 -10.45
CA LEU A 550 9.63 37.15 -9.47
C LEU A 550 9.16 37.60 -8.08
N ASN A 551 8.61 36.66 -7.29
CA ASN A 551 8.26 36.92 -5.90
C ASN A 551 9.49 36.73 -5.00
N ASN A 552 9.83 37.72 -4.17
CA ASN A 552 10.97 37.66 -3.25
C ASN A 552 10.81 36.59 -2.14
N ASP A 553 9.58 36.17 -1.86
CA ASP A 553 9.31 35.08 -0.91
C ASP A 553 9.63 33.69 -1.49
N LEU A 554 9.81 33.58 -2.81
CA LEU A 554 10.20 32.35 -3.50
C LEU A 554 11.72 32.34 -3.70
N HIS A 555 12.38 31.29 -3.23
CA HIS A 555 13.82 31.11 -3.40
C HIS A 555 14.20 29.63 -3.38
N LEU A 556 15.43 29.33 -3.79
CA LEU A 556 16.00 27.99 -3.68
C LEU A 556 16.20 27.58 -2.21
N PRO A 557 16.16 26.27 -1.89
CA PRO A 557 16.36 25.79 -0.52
C PRO A 557 17.77 26.07 -0.01
N ALA A 558 17.92 26.11 1.32
CA ALA A 558 19.21 26.25 2.00
C ALA A 558 20.06 24.96 1.88
N GLU A 559 21.20 24.92 2.57
CA GLU A 559 21.98 23.70 2.78
C GLU A 559 21.32 22.86 3.89
N ASN A 560 20.94 21.62 3.56
CA ASN A 560 20.24 20.73 4.47
C ASN A 560 21.15 20.23 5.60
N LYS A 561 20.77 20.53 6.85
CA LYS A 561 21.58 20.24 8.06
C LYS A 561 21.36 18.84 8.63
N PHE A 562 20.35 18.13 8.15
CA PHE A 562 19.96 16.80 8.60
C PHE A 562 20.62 15.67 7.81
N ILE A 563 21.29 15.97 6.68
CA ILE A 563 22.07 14.97 5.92
C ILE A 563 23.06 14.28 6.87
N ALA A 564 22.96 12.95 6.95
CA ALA A 564 23.81 12.14 7.81
C ALA A 564 25.25 12.09 7.27
N THR A 565 26.21 12.31 8.17
CA THR A 565 27.66 12.24 7.89
C THR A 565 28.42 11.33 8.86
N ASP A 566 27.71 10.67 9.77
CA ASP A 566 28.26 9.74 10.75
C ASP A 566 27.37 8.51 10.76
N PHE A 567 27.95 7.40 10.33
CA PHE A 567 27.32 6.09 10.20
C PHE A 567 28.00 5.07 11.13
N THR A 568 28.69 5.54 12.17
CA THR A 568 29.42 4.65 13.09
C THR A 568 28.48 3.77 13.91
N LEU A 569 28.70 2.46 13.84
CA LEU A 569 28.02 1.49 14.69
C LEU A 569 28.57 1.57 16.11
N LYS A 570 27.69 1.77 17.08
CA LYS A 570 28.08 2.01 18.47
C LYS A 570 28.31 0.69 19.23
N PRO A 571 29.29 0.65 20.15
CA PRO A 571 29.54 -0.54 20.97
C PRO A 571 28.38 -0.80 21.95
N SER A 572 28.16 -2.07 22.31
CA SER A 572 27.15 -2.43 23.32
C SER A 572 27.61 -2.00 24.72
N ASP A 573 26.70 -1.47 25.52
CA ASP A 573 26.95 -0.96 26.87
C ASP A 573 26.01 -1.55 27.95
N CYS A 574 25.04 -2.37 27.52
CA CYS A 574 24.32 -3.33 28.34
C CYS A 574 24.68 -4.76 27.88
N PRO A 575 24.33 -5.81 28.64
CA PRO A 575 24.27 -7.16 28.10
C PRO A 575 23.37 -7.19 26.88
N ASP A 576 23.77 -7.93 25.85
CA ASP A 576 22.94 -8.14 24.68
C ASP A 576 21.75 -9.03 25.05
N THR A 577 20.53 -8.60 24.71
CA THR A 577 19.27 -9.30 25.02
C THR A 577 18.44 -9.49 23.76
N ASP A 578 17.84 -10.67 23.63
CA ASP A 578 17.00 -11.03 22.47
C ASP A 578 15.72 -10.19 22.40
N PHE A 579 15.26 -9.67 23.54
CA PHE A 579 14.04 -8.88 23.69
C PHE A 579 14.31 -7.49 24.30
N PRO A 580 13.40 -6.52 24.11
CA PRO A 580 13.49 -5.21 24.76
C PRO A 580 13.52 -5.28 26.28
N VAL A 581 14.42 -4.51 26.88
CA VAL A 581 14.56 -4.35 28.33
C VAL A 581 14.04 -3.02 28.79
N ARG A 582 13.34 -3.01 29.93
CA ARG A 582 12.82 -1.78 30.54
C ARG A 582 13.94 -1.05 31.28
N ILE A 583 14.36 0.09 30.75
CA ILE A 583 15.47 0.91 31.28
C ILE A 583 15.01 2.08 32.15
N ALA A 584 13.74 2.48 32.05
CA ALA A 584 13.12 3.42 32.98
C ALA A 584 11.68 2.98 33.30
N ASP A 585 11.30 3.10 34.56
CA ASP A 585 9.96 2.80 35.08
C ASP A 585 9.59 3.86 36.13
N SER A 586 8.40 4.46 36.02
CA SER A 586 7.96 5.57 36.86
C SER A 586 6.44 5.73 36.85
N ASP A 587 5.90 6.48 37.82
CA ASP A 587 4.48 6.85 37.92
C ASP A 587 3.96 7.76 36.78
N ARG A 588 4.82 8.07 35.80
CA ARG A 588 4.58 9.00 34.69
C ARG A 588 4.96 8.42 33.32
N GLY A 589 5.51 7.22 33.27
CA GLY A 589 5.97 6.63 32.02
C GLY A 589 6.98 5.51 32.17
N CYS A 590 7.12 4.76 31.08
CA CYS A 590 7.93 3.56 30.93
C CYS A 590 8.79 3.68 29.65
N LEU A 591 10.06 3.26 29.70
CA LEU A 591 10.95 3.25 28.53
C LEU A 591 11.58 1.88 28.34
N TRP A 592 11.24 1.27 27.21
CA TRP A 592 11.83 0.05 26.68
C TRP A 592 12.99 0.39 25.74
N TYR A 593 14.04 -0.42 25.80
CA TYR A 593 15.21 -0.28 24.96
C TYR A 593 15.68 -1.64 24.43
N LYS A 594 16.05 -1.70 23.16
CA LYS A 594 16.75 -2.84 22.56
C LYS A 594 17.87 -2.33 21.65
N LYS A 595 19.06 -2.93 21.72
CA LYS A 595 20.11 -2.62 20.75
C LYS A 595 19.91 -3.47 19.48
N ASP A 596 20.12 -2.88 18.30
CA ASP A 596 20.34 -3.68 17.10
C ASP A 596 21.69 -4.41 17.18
N ASN A 597 21.61 -5.73 17.21
CA ASN A 597 22.74 -6.65 17.15
C ASN A 597 22.67 -7.60 15.93
N LYS A 598 21.57 -7.54 15.16
CA LYS A 598 21.26 -8.45 14.06
C LYS A 598 21.59 -7.82 12.70
N PHE A 599 21.03 -6.65 12.41
CA PHE A 599 21.14 -5.97 11.11
C PHE A 599 22.40 -5.13 11.00
N LYS A 600 22.85 -4.54 12.11
CA LYS A 600 24.09 -3.75 12.23
C LYS A 600 24.12 -2.56 11.28
N ILE A 601 23.00 -1.85 11.17
CA ILE A 601 22.83 -0.68 10.30
C ILE A 601 22.87 0.63 11.10
N PRO A 602 23.28 1.77 10.49
CA PRO A 602 23.31 3.09 11.16
C PRO A 602 21.92 3.74 11.29
N LYS A 603 20.87 2.94 11.40
CA LYS A 603 19.48 3.39 11.58
C LYS A 603 19.00 3.13 13.01
N ALA A 604 17.96 3.84 13.41
CA ALA A 604 17.27 3.60 14.67
C ALA A 604 15.81 4.07 14.61
N TYR A 605 15.02 3.57 15.56
CA TYR A 605 13.60 3.83 15.70
C TYR A 605 13.31 4.33 17.11
N ILE A 606 12.45 5.33 17.20
CA ILE A 606 11.97 5.94 18.45
C ILE A 606 10.45 5.96 18.36
N ARG A 607 9.78 5.30 19.30
CA ARG A 607 8.31 5.23 19.36
C ARG A 607 7.84 5.64 20.75
N PHE A 608 6.82 6.49 20.81
CA PHE A 608 6.18 6.91 22.06
C PHE A 608 4.66 6.91 21.93
N HIS A 609 3.99 6.47 22.99
CA HIS A 609 2.56 6.57 23.23
C HIS A 609 2.34 7.53 24.40
N ILE A 610 1.71 8.66 24.11
CA ILE A 610 1.38 9.71 25.08
C ILE A 610 -0.11 9.58 25.43
N ILE A 611 -0.40 8.86 26.51
CA ILE A 611 -1.75 8.47 26.94
C ILE A 611 -2.40 9.62 27.72
N SER A 612 -3.68 9.92 27.44
CA SER A 612 -4.46 10.92 28.18
C SER A 612 -5.94 10.55 28.32
N PRO A 613 -6.53 10.60 29.54
CA PRO A 613 -7.96 10.29 29.77
C PRO A 613 -8.92 11.32 29.15
N VAL A 614 -8.42 12.48 28.72
CA VAL A 614 -9.27 13.60 28.29
C VAL A 614 -9.91 13.34 26.92
N ILE A 615 -9.29 12.53 26.07
CA ILE A 615 -9.70 12.28 24.67
C ILE A 615 -11.10 11.67 24.61
N GLN A 616 -11.32 10.51 25.23
CA GLN A 616 -12.56 9.73 25.11
C GLN A 616 -13.76 10.29 25.92
N GLN A 617 -13.61 11.41 26.64
CA GLN A 617 -14.68 11.99 27.47
C GLN A 617 -15.91 12.47 26.67
N SER A 618 -15.74 12.80 25.38
CA SER A 618 -16.85 13.13 24.47
C SER A 618 -16.39 13.09 23.01
N ALA A 619 -17.30 12.85 22.06
CA ALA A 619 -17.02 12.98 20.63
C ALA A 619 -16.38 14.33 20.26
N LYS A 620 -16.73 15.42 20.96
CA LYS A 620 -16.12 16.74 20.78
C LYS A 620 -14.64 16.75 21.17
N ASN A 621 -14.26 16.08 22.26
CA ASN A 621 -12.86 16.00 22.69
C ASN A 621 -12.03 15.17 21.70
N VAL A 622 -12.59 14.10 21.12
CA VAL A 622 -11.93 13.33 20.06
C VAL A 622 -11.68 14.24 18.84
N VAL A 623 -12.70 14.95 18.34
CA VAL A 623 -12.52 15.90 17.23
C VAL A 623 -11.51 17.03 17.54
N LEU A 624 -11.49 17.54 18.78
CA LEU A 624 -10.48 18.53 19.19
C LEU A 624 -9.07 17.94 19.26
N PHE A 625 -8.93 16.64 19.54
CA PHE A 625 -7.66 15.92 19.50
C PHE A 625 -7.19 15.71 18.04
N ASP A 626 -8.08 15.28 17.16
CA ASP A 626 -7.78 15.13 15.73
C ASP A 626 -7.34 16.47 15.10
N LEU A 627 -8.03 17.57 15.44
CA LEU A 627 -7.61 18.93 15.06
C LEU A 627 -6.26 19.35 15.65
N LEU A 628 -5.97 18.98 16.91
CA LEU A 628 -4.68 19.27 17.55
C LEU A 628 -3.54 18.56 16.82
N VAL A 629 -3.71 17.27 16.49
CA VAL A 629 -2.68 16.47 15.80
C VAL A 629 -2.45 16.97 14.38
N ASN A 630 -3.50 17.26 13.62
CA ASN A 630 -3.38 17.78 12.25
C ASN A 630 -2.71 19.16 12.19
N ILE A 631 -3.07 20.08 13.11
CA ILE A 631 -2.42 21.40 13.19
C ILE A 631 -0.97 21.28 13.69
N LEU A 632 -0.66 20.32 14.57
CA LEU A 632 0.70 20.05 15.00
C LEU A 632 1.57 19.52 13.85
N GLY A 633 1.06 18.59 13.04
CA GLY A 633 1.71 18.11 11.82
C GLY A 633 1.98 19.25 10.84
N HIS A 634 0.99 20.10 10.57
CA HIS A 634 1.14 21.28 9.72
C HIS A 634 2.22 22.26 10.21
N ASN A 635 2.25 22.54 11.51
CA ASN A 635 3.26 23.41 12.12
C ASN A 635 4.68 22.79 12.05
N LEU A 636 4.78 21.46 11.99
CA LEU A 636 6.03 20.71 11.89
C LEU A 636 6.51 20.51 10.46
N ALA A 637 5.64 20.50 9.46
CA ALA A 637 5.99 20.20 8.07
C ALA A 637 7.13 21.11 7.53
N GLU A 638 6.98 22.44 7.54
CA GLU A 638 8.02 23.36 7.05
C GLU A 638 9.40 23.21 7.77
N PRO A 639 9.49 23.13 9.12
CA PRO A 639 10.77 22.95 9.81
C PRO A 639 11.31 21.51 9.85
N ALA A 640 10.48 20.48 9.67
CA ALA A 640 10.89 19.08 9.66
C ALA A 640 11.22 18.53 8.26
N TYR A 641 10.77 19.18 7.18
CA TYR A 641 10.98 18.71 5.81
C TYR A 641 12.45 18.46 5.44
N GLU A 642 13.39 19.31 5.90
CA GLU A 642 14.83 19.05 5.69
C GLU A 642 15.28 17.71 6.33
N ALA A 643 14.64 17.28 7.42
CA ALA A 643 14.93 16.00 8.08
C ALA A 643 14.37 14.82 7.30
N GLU A 644 13.12 14.91 6.87
CA GLU A 644 12.41 13.92 6.06
C GLU A 644 13.17 13.62 4.76
N VAL A 645 13.49 14.66 4.00
CA VAL A 645 14.37 14.64 2.83
C VAL A 645 15.76 14.03 3.12
N ALA A 646 16.25 14.13 4.35
CA ALA A 646 17.53 13.55 4.77
C ALA A 646 17.39 12.12 5.33
N GLN A 647 16.33 11.39 4.97
CA GLN A 647 16.06 10.01 5.40
C GLN A 647 15.84 9.91 6.93
N LEU A 648 15.05 10.85 7.47
CA LEU A 648 14.58 10.89 8.87
C LEU A 648 13.07 11.13 8.91
N GLU A 649 12.30 10.05 8.89
CA GLU A 649 10.85 10.09 8.84
C GLU A 649 10.22 10.24 10.23
N TYR A 650 9.04 10.87 10.28
CA TYR A 650 8.19 10.91 11.48
C TYR A 650 6.72 10.73 11.12
N LYS A 651 5.96 10.00 11.96
CA LYS A 651 4.49 9.87 11.86
C LYS A 651 3.88 10.25 13.21
N LEU A 652 2.93 11.19 13.17
CA LEU A 652 2.06 11.54 14.30
C LEU A 652 0.70 10.89 14.05
N VAL A 653 0.22 10.05 14.98
CA VAL A 653 -1.08 9.37 14.84
C VAL A 653 -1.93 9.63 16.07
N ALA A 654 -3.14 10.14 15.84
CA ALA A 654 -4.19 10.18 16.84
C ALA A 654 -4.70 8.75 17.07
N ALA A 655 -4.31 8.15 18.20
CA ALA A 655 -4.82 6.88 18.66
C ALA A 655 -5.98 7.09 19.63
N GLU A 656 -6.78 6.05 19.87
CA GLU A 656 -8.02 6.15 20.66
C GLU A 656 -7.76 6.62 22.11
N HIS A 657 -6.62 6.27 22.70
CA HIS A 657 -6.28 6.61 24.09
C HIS A 657 -5.09 7.57 24.24
N GLY A 658 -4.50 8.05 23.14
CA GLY A 658 -3.29 8.86 23.18
C GLY A 658 -2.73 9.31 21.83
N LEU A 659 -1.59 10.01 21.87
CA LEU A 659 -0.82 10.38 20.68
C LEU A 659 0.31 9.38 20.49
N PHE A 660 0.37 8.71 19.33
CA PHE A 660 1.57 8.00 18.90
C PHE A 660 2.52 8.96 18.18
N ILE A 661 3.79 8.92 18.58
CA ILE A 661 4.91 9.58 17.90
C ILE A 661 5.86 8.47 17.45
N LYS A 662 5.93 8.20 16.14
CA LYS A 662 6.87 7.25 15.53
C LYS A 662 7.94 8.06 14.78
N VAL A 663 9.23 7.78 14.98
CA VAL A 663 10.35 8.45 14.28
C VAL A 663 11.40 7.40 13.90
N LYS A 664 11.85 7.37 12.63
CA LYS A 664 12.86 6.42 12.13
C LYS A 664 13.89 7.08 11.21
N GLY A 665 15.04 6.43 11.03
CA GLY A 665 16.08 6.89 10.10
C GLY A 665 17.50 6.90 10.69
N PHE A 666 18.42 7.63 10.07
CA PHE A 666 19.84 7.64 10.45
C PHE A 666 20.09 8.18 11.87
N ASN A 667 20.74 7.37 12.71
CA ASN A 667 20.84 7.60 14.16
C ASN A 667 21.63 8.86 14.57
N HIS A 668 22.37 9.50 13.66
CA HIS A 668 23.17 10.70 13.95
C HIS A 668 22.26 11.92 14.19
N LYS A 669 21.26 12.13 13.32
CA LYS A 669 20.42 13.33 13.34
C LYS A 669 19.01 13.08 13.89
N LEU A 670 18.58 11.81 13.95
CA LEU A 670 17.28 11.39 14.49
C LEU A 670 16.86 12.07 15.82
N PRO A 671 17.75 12.28 16.82
CA PRO A 671 17.33 12.94 18.06
C PRO A 671 16.98 14.42 17.90
N LEU A 672 17.54 15.11 16.90
CA LEU A 672 17.22 16.52 16.63
C LEU A 672 15.77 16.64 16.15
N LEU A 673 15.33 15.74 15.26
CA LEU A 673 13.95 15.65 14.80
C LEU A 673 13.00 15.30 15.97
N PHE A 674 13.36 14.32 16.80
CA PHE A 674 12.53 13.99 17.97
C PHE A 674 12.36 15.18 18.94
N HIS A 675 13.43 15.94 19.21
CA HIS A 675 13.35 17.14 20.04
C HIS A 675 12.50 18.24 19.37
N LEU A 676 12.63 18.45 18.06
CA LEU A 676 11.81 19.39 17.29
C LEU A 676 10.31 19.12 17.46
N ILE A 677 9.89 17.85 17.36
CA ILE A 677 8.50 17.41 17.52
C ILE A 677 7.99 17.71 18.94
N ILE A 678 8.76 17.34 19.97
CA ILE A 678 8.37 17.54 21.38
C ILE A 678 8.29 19.03 21.74
N ASP A 679 9.19 19.86 21.20
CA ASP A 679 9.18 21.30 21.48
C ASP A 679 7.99 22.00 20.78
N HIS A 680 7.59 21.58 19.56
CA HIS A 680 6.35 22.08 18.94
C HIS A 680 5.08 21.59 19.65
N LEU A 681 5.08 20.39 20.24
CA LEU A 681 4.00 19.92 21.11
C LEU A 681 3.95 20.71 22.43
N ALA A 682 5.08 21.19 22.94
CA ALA A 682 5.16 22.04 24.14
C ALA A 682 4.70 23.49 23.87
N ASP A 683 5.10 24.07 22.75
CA ASP A 683 4.75 25.45 22.35
C ASP A 683 3.58 25.50 21.34
N PHE A 684 2.71 24.48 21.33
CA PHE A 684 1.58 24.37 20.41
C PHE A 684 0.73 25.65 20.38
N SER A 685 0.55 26.17 19.16
CA SER A 685 -0.31 27.31 18.86
C SER A 685 -0.97 27.12 17.49
N ALA A 686 -2.12 27.77 17.31
CA ALA A 686 -2.87 27.80 16.06
C ALA A 686 -3.21 29.25 15.70
N SER A 687 -3.27 29.58 14.42
CA SER A 687 -3.85 30.85 13.96
C SER A 687 -5.34 30.65 13.61
N PRO A 688 -6.20 31.70 13.64
CA PRO A 688 -7.61 31.55 13.28
C PRO A 688 -7.85 31.02 11.86
N GLY A 689 -6.99 31.40 10.90
CA GLY A 689 -7.05 30.90 9.52
C GLY A 689 -6.70 29.41 9.44
N VAL A 690 -5.59 29.00 10.06
CA VAL A 690 -5.17 27.59 10.12
C VAL A 690 -6.22 26.73 10.84
N PHE A 691 -6.81 27.22 11.93
CA PHE A 691 -7.91 26.52 12.61
C PHE A 691 -9.12 26.31 11.70
N SER A 692 -9.59 27.36 11.01
CA SER A 692 -10.74 27.25 10.10
C SER A 692 -10.46 26.32 8.92
N MET A 693 -9.24 26.39 8.38
CA MET A 693 -8.76 25.53 7.29
C MET A 693 -8.77 24.05 7.68
N PHE A 694 -8.20 23.69 8.83
CA PHE A 694 -8.20 22.30 9.29
C PHE A 694 -9.58 21.81 9.78
N ALA A 695 -10.44 22.69 10.28
CA ALA A 695 -11.82 22.31 10.63
C ALA A 695 -12.63 21.90 9.39
N GLU A 696 -12.55 22.64 8.28
CA GLU A 696 -13.20 22.24 7.03
C GLU A 696 -12.48 21.08 6.33
N GLN A 697 -11.14 20.98 6.39
CA GLN A 697 -10.43 19.82 5.84
C GLN A 697 -10.79 18.52 6.59
N LEU A 698 -10.77 18.51 7.92
CA LEU A 698 -11.12 17.31 8.72
C LEU A 698 -12.57 16.84 8.44
N LYS A 699 -13.47 17.78 8.14
CA LYS A 699 -14.86 17.49 7.74
C LYS A 699 -14.93 16.88 6.34
N LYS A 700 -14.04 17.26 5.41
CA LYS A 700 -13.86 16.58 4.12
C LYS A 700 -13.26 15.18 4.31
N THR A 701 -12.23 15.03 5.16
CA THR A 701 -11.63 13.73 5.52
C THR A 701 -12.68 12.76 6.08
N TYR A 702 -13.44 13.17 7.09
CA TYR A 702 -14.53 12.34 7.65
C TYR A 702 -15.61 12.00 6.62
N PHE A 703 -15.99 12.92 5.74
CA PHE A 703 -16.90 12.60 4.64
C PHE A 703 -16.29 11.56 3.70
N ASN A 704 -15.02 11.71 3.32
CA ASN A 704 -14.31 10.81 2.39
C ASN A 704 -14.12 9.39 2.96
N ILE A 705 -13.93 9.26 4.28
CA ILE A 705 -13.92 7.96 4.96
C ILE A 705 -15.34 7.37 4.97
N LEU A 706 -16.36 8.14 5.36
CA LEU A 706 -17.75 7.67 5.49
C LEU A 706 -18.40 7.23 4.17
N ILE A 707 -17.93 7.72 3.01
CA ILE A 707 -18.45 7.29 1.70
C ILE A 707 -17.90 5.95 1.22
N LYS A 708 -16.75 5.48 1.74
CA LYS A 708 -16.18 4.18 1.36
C LYS A 708 -16.94 3.05 2.09
N PRO A 709 -17.51 2.05 1.38
CA PRO A 709 -18.28 0.98 2.02
C PRO A 709 -17.51 0.18 3.08
N ASP A 710 -16.22 -0.04 2.87
CA ASP A 710 -15.34 -0.83 3.75
C ASP A 710 -15.10 -0.14 5.10
N LYS A 711 -14.71 1.14 5.06
CA LYS A 711 -14.48 1.94 6.27
C LYS A 711 -15.78 2.09 7.07
N LEU A 712 -16.91 2.27 6.39
CA LEU A 712 -18.22 2.34 7.03
C LEU A 712 -18.64 1.00 7.66
N SER A 713 -18.33 -0.13 7.01
CA SER A 713 -18.58 -1.48 7.55
C SER A 713 -17.76 -1.72 8.83
N LYS A 714 -16.47 -1.36 8.79
CA LYS A 714 -15.57 -1.43 9.96
C LYS A 714 -16.05 -0.54 11.11
N ASP A 715 -16.39 0.73 10.87
CA ASP A 715 -16.90 1.66 11.91
C ASP A 715 -18.18 1.11 12.56
N VAL A 716 -19.14 0.62 11.76
CA VAL A 716 -20.38 0.05 12.28
C VAL A 716 -20.12 -1.24 13.09
N ARG A 717 -19.20 -2.11 12.65
CA ARG A 717 -18.81 -3.31 13.42
C ARG A 717 -18.19 -2.92 14.77
N LEU A 718 -17.22 -2.00 14.77
CA LEU A 718 -16.55 -1.58 15.99
C LEU A 718 -17.49 -0.79 16.92
N LEU A 719 -18.41 0.02 16.40
CA LEU A 719 -19.42 0.73 17.21
C LEU A 719 -20.39 -0.21 17.96
N ILE A 720 -20.66 -1.39 17.40
CA ILE A 720 -21.50 -2.42 18.06
C ILE A 720 -20.69 -3.18 19.12
N LEU A 721 -19.38 -3.38 18.90
CA LEU A 721 -18.53 -4.21 19.75
C LEU A 721 -17.80 -3.44 20.85
N GLU A 722 -17.29 -2.24 20.59
CA GLU A 722 -16.45 -1.47 21.50
C GLU A 722 -17.26 -0.50 22.37
N HIS A 723 -17.35 -0.78 23.67
CA HIS A 723 -18.09 0.06 24.60
C HIS A 723 -17.41 1.42 24.81
N SER A 724 -18.18 2.49 24.60
CA SER A 724 -17.74 3.91 24.65
C SER A 724 -16.89 4.39 23.47
N ARG A 725 -16.81 3.63 22.37
CA ARG A 725 -16.32 4.17 21.08
C ARG A 725 -17.25 5.27 20.57
N TRP A 726 -16.67 6.31 19.97
CA TRP A 726 -17.42 7.36 19.24
C TRP A 726 -17.35 7.09 17.74
N SER A 727 -18.51 6.95 17.08
CA SER A 727 -18.58 6.66 15.64
C SER A 727 -18.05 7.80 14.78
N MET A 728 -17.63 7.48 13.56
CA MET A 728 -17.19 8.49 12.59
C MET A 728 -18.32 9.48 12.23
N VAL A 729 -19.59 9.03 12.28
CA VAL A 729 -20.77 9.89 12.13
C VAL A 729 -20.93 10.86 13.30
N GLU A 730 -20.68 10.44 14.54
CA GLU A 730 -20.69 11.33 15.71
C GLU A 730 -19.51 12.31 15.70
N LYS A 731 -18.31 11.88 15.28
CA LYS A 731 -17.17 12.77 15.04
C LYS A 731 -17.55 13.84 13.99
N TYR A 732 -18.17 13.45 12.88
CA TYR A 732 -18.65 14.38 11.84
C TYR A 732 -19.74 15.34 12.35
N GLN A 733 -20.70 14.88 13.17
CA GLN A 733 -21.71 15.73 13.79
C GLN A 733 -21.09 16.73 14.77
N ALA A 734 -20.15 16.29 15.62
CA ALA A 734 -19.48 17.14 16.61
C ALA A 734 -18.62 18.23 15.94
N LEU A 735 -17.98 17.91 14.80
CA LEU A 735 -17.27 18.89 13.98
C LEU A 735 -18.24 19.86 13.27
N THR A 736 -19.34 19.35 12.73
CA THR A 736 -20.38 20.17 12.06
C THR A 736 -21.10 21.12 13.05
N ALA A 737 -21.09 20.82 14.35
CA ALA A 737 -21.59 21.71 15.40
C ALA A 737 -20.71 22.97 15.61
N GLY A 738 -19.53 23.04 15.01
CA GLY A 738 -18.65 24.22 15.05
C GLY A 738 -17.84 24.35 16.35
N PRO A 739 -16.84 23.48 16.61
CA PRO A 739 -15.89 23.70 17.70
C PRO A 739 -15.14 25.03 17.52
N THR A 740 -14.74 25.66 18.62
CA THR A 740 -14.01 26.95 18.56
C THR A 740 -12.52 26.80 18.82
N MET A 741 -11.74 27.76 18.32
CA MET A 741 -10.30 27.84 18.60
C MET A 741 -9.99 27.97 20.10
N GLU A 742 -10.84 28.65 20.87
CA GLU A 742 -10.69 28.77 22.34
C GLU A 742 -10.80 27.41 23.02
N GLU A 743 -11.75 26.57 22.57
CA GLU A 743 -11.94 25.21 23.07
C GLU A 743 -10.76 24.29 22.68
N LEU A 744 -10.21 24.44 21.48
CA LEU A 744 -8.99 23.72 21.06
C LEU A 744 -7.79 24.09 21.94
N MET A 745 -7.57 25.39 22.19
CA MET A 745 -6.45 25.85 23.02
C MET A 745 -6.61 25.41 24.49
N GLU A 746 -7.83 25.36 25.02
CA GLU A 746 -8.10 24.85 26.36
C GLU A 746 -7.98 23.31 26.43
N PHE A 747 -8.46 22.59 25.41
CA PHE A 747 -8.23 21.15 25.27
C PHE A 747 -6.74 20.83 25.22
N SER A 748 -5.94 21.57 24.44
CA SER A 748 -4.48 21.42 24.35
C SER A 748 -3.78 21.60 25.70
N ARG A 749 -4.25 22.51 26.57
CA ARG A 749 -3.74 22.64 27.94
C ARG A 749 -4.12 21.45 28.81
N ARG A 750 -5.39 21.02 28.75
CA ARG A 750 -5.90 19.89 29.54
C ARG A 750 -5.23 18.57 29.16
N PHE A 751 -5.05 18.32 27.86
CA PHE A 751 -4.33 17.16 27.33
C PHE A 751 -2.90 17.08 27.91
N ARG A 752 -2.16 18.19 27.91
CA ARG A 752 -0.78 18.25 28.42
C ARG A 752 -0.65 18.29 29.95
N ALA A 753 -1.76 18.41 30.69
CA ALA A 753 -1.73 18.53 32.16
C ALA A 753 -1.52 17.18 32.86
N GLU A 754 -2.20 16.13 32.39
CA GLU A 754 -2.14 14.76 32.93
C GLU A 754 -1.84 13.78 31.80
N LEU A 755 -0.64 13.19 31.83
CA LEU A 755 -0.13 12.29 30.80
C LEU A 755 0.61 11.09 31.42
N TYR A 756 0.63 9.98 30.67
CA TYR A 756 1.59 8.89 30.86
C TYR A 756 2.31 8.64 29.54
N ALA A 757 3.64 8.61 29.56
CA ALA A 757 4.46 8.47 28.36
C ALA A 757 5.17 7.10 28.35
N GLU A 758 4.72 6.19 27.49
CA GLU A 758 5.35 4.90 27.27
C GLU A 758 6.12 4.91 25.94
N GLY A 759 7.31 4.33 25.87
CA GLY A 759 8.10 4.35 24.64
C GLY A 759 9.06 3.18 24.45
N LEU A 760 9.48 2.99 23.20
CA LEU A 760 10.45 2.00 22.74
C LEU A 760 11.52 2.73 21.92
N VAL A 761 12.79 2.48 22.26
CA VAL A 761 13.95 2.94 21.47
C VAL A 761 14.75 1.70 21.03
N GLN A 762 14.89 1.50 19.73
CA GLN A 762 15.54 0.32 19.16
C GLN A 762 16.42 0.67 17.96
N GLY A 763 17.60 0.05 17.84
CA GLY A 763 18.58 0.33 16.76
C GLY A 763 19.98 0.73 17.25
N ASN A 764 20.70 1.53 16.45
CA ASN A 764 22.06 1.99 16.74
C ASN A 764 22.13 3.12 17.80
N PHE A 765 21.66 2.81 19.01
CA PHE A 765 21.77 3.64 20.21
C PHE A 765 22.51 2.91 21.34
N ASN A 766 22.74 3.62 22.44
CA ASN A 766 23.41 3.16 23.64
C ASN A 766 22.40 3.16 24.80
N SER A 767 22.41 2.13 25.65
CA SER A 767 21.56 2.02 26.83
C SER A 767 21.98 2.97 27.95
N ALA A 768 23.30 3.21 28.07
CA ALA A 768 23.90 3.92 29.17
C ALA A 768 24.09 5.40 28.83
N VAL A 769 23.06 6.21 29.11
CA VAL A 769 23.22 7.66 29.34
C VAL A 769 23.88 7.90 30.71
N SER A 770 25.08 7.36 30.87
CA SER A 770 25.85 7.37 32.12
C SER A 770 26.50 8.73 32.37
N GLY A 771 25.71 9.65 32.95
CA GLY A 771 26.21 10.83 33.65
C GLY A 771 25.85 12.18 33.03
N GLN A 772 24.81 12.81 33.58
CA GLN A 772 24.62 14.26 33.78
C GLN A 772 24.85 15.27 32.62
N ARG A 773 25.15 14.87 31.38
CA ARG A 773 25.44 15.82 30.28
C ARG A 773 24.84 15.51 28.91
N SER A 774 24.18 14.38 28.69
CA SER A 774 23.41 14.10 27.47
C SER A 774 21.91 14.32 27.69
N ARG A 775 21.27 15.18 26.88
CA ARG A 775 19.83 15.50 26.94
C ARG A 775 18.94 14.56 26.11
N PHE A 776 19.55 13.53 25.53
CA PHE A 776 18.98 12.74 24.43
C PHE A 776 17.84 11.83 24.90
N ILE A 777 16.67 12.01 24.27
CA ILE A 777 15.52 11.08 24.20
C ILE A 777 15.30 10.26 25.49
N HIS A 778 14.94 10.95 26.57
CA HIS A 778 14.49 10.31 27.80
C HIS A 778 13.10 10.83 28.17
N ILE A 779 12.35 10.08 28.98
CA ILE A 779 11.08 10.54 29.56
C ILE A 779 11.29 11.87 30.31
N SER A 780 12.48 12.08 30.90
CA SER A 780 12.83 13.36 31.52
C SER A 780 12.92 14.53 30.53
N SER A 781 13.26 14.31 29.27
CA SER A 781 13.26 15.35 28.23
C SER A 781 11.84 15.73 27.84
N ILE A 782 10.97 14.74 27.58
CA ILE A 782 9.52 14.96 27.35
C ILE A 782 8.90 15.69 28.56
N ARG A 783 9.22 15.25 29.78
CA ARG A 783 8.76 15.88 31.03
C ARG A 783 9.32 17.30 31.23
N CYS A 784 10.55 17.59 30.78
CA CYS A 784 11.13 18.93 30.89
C CYS A 784 10.49 19.92 29.91
N SER A 785 10.18 19.51 28.68
CA SER A 785 9.48 20.35 27.70
C SER A 785 7.98 20.48 28.04
N LEU A 786 7.26 19.37 28.28
CA LEU A 786 5.79 19.38 28.49
C LEU A 786 5.34 19.67 29.93
N GLN A 787 6.20 19.47 30.94
CA GLN A 787 5.94 19.75 32.37
C GLN A 787 4.70 19.05 33.00
N PHE A 788 4.24 17.96 32.39
CA PHE A 788 3.03 17.24 32.78
C PHE A 788 3.07 16.61 34.19
N SER A 789 1.89 16.44 34.77
CA SER A 789 1.64 15.71 36.02
C SER A 789 1.22 14.26 35.76
N LYS A 790 1.34 13.40 36.77
CA LYS A 790 0.96 11.98 36.66
C LYS A 790 -0.56 11.86 36.41
N LEU A 791 -0.98 10.76 35.79
CA LEU A 791 -2.40 10.43 35.67
C LEU A 791 -3.06 10.31 37.06
N SER A 792 -4.30 10.79 37.14
CA SER A 792 -5.14 10.70 38.33
C SER A 792 -5.68 9.28 38.59
N GLU A 793 -6.00 8.55 37.52
CA GLU A 793 -6.43 7.14 37.54
C GLU A 793 -5.70 6.36 36.41
N GLU A 794 -5.60 5.03 36.53
CA GLU A 794 -5.04 4.18 35.46
C GLU A 794 -5.99 4.16 34.26
N VAL A 795 -5.51 4.63 33.10
CA VAL A 795 -6.29 4.65 31.86
C VAL A 795 -6.01 3.37 31.08
N PRO A 796 -7.01 2.52 30.82
CA PRO A 796 -6.84 1.36 29.97
C PRO A 796 -6.58 1.81 28.52
N VAL A 797 -5.60 1.19 27.87
CA VAL A 797 -5.20 1.46 26.47
C VAL A 797 -6.04 0.70 25.43
N MET A 798 -7.10 0.03 25.86
CA MET A 798 -8.02 -0.75 25.02
C MET A 798 -9.46 -0.51 25.49
N PHE A 799 -10.44 -0.74 24.62
CA PHE A 799 -11.86 -0.70 24.98
C PHE A 799 -12.29 -1.97 25.73
N ARG A 800 -13.49 -1.93 26.33
CA ARG A 800 -14.20 -3.17 26.73
C ARG A 800 -15.10 -3.60 25.60
N VAL A 801 -15.19 -4.89 25.37
CA VAL A 801 -16.01 -5.45 24.29
C VAL A 801 -17.34 -5.96 24.81
N VAL A 802 -18.39 -5.71 24.04
CA VAL A 802 -19.75 -6.19 24.25
C VAL A 802 -19.82 -7.70 24.02
N GLU A 803 -20.42 -8.42 24.96
CA GLU A 803 -20.82 -9.81 24.80
C GLU A 803 -22.14 -9.84 24.01
N LEU A 804 -22.08 -10.29 22.75
CA LEU A 804 -23.26 -10.40 21.89
C LEU A 804 -24.24 -11.46 22.45
N PRO A 805 -25.56 -11.32 22.30
CA PRO A 805 -26.47 -12.40 22.66
C PRO A 805 -26.29 -13.61 21.70
N PRO A 806 -26.55 -14.85 22.17
CA PRO A 806 -26.41 -16.07 21.37
C PRO A 806 -27.56 -16.22 20.35
N LYS A 807 -27.55 -15.36 19.32
CA LYS A 807 -28.45 -15.33 18.17
C LYS A 807 -27.75 -14.64 16.99
N HIS A 808 -28.28 -14.85 15.79
CA HIS A 808 -27.93 -14.04 14.63
C HIS A 808 -28.51 -12.62 14.76
N HIS A 809 -27.63 -11.63 14.80
CA HIS A 809 -27.97 -10.21 14.72
C HIS A 809 -27.49 -9.63 13.40
N ILE A 810 -28.26 -8.72 12.81
CA ILE A 810 -27.93 -8.07 11.54
C ILE A 810 -28.06 -6.55 11.65
N CYS A 811 -26.99 -5.83 11.38
CA CYS A 811 -26.97 -4.38 11.23
C CYS A 811 -26.81 -4.05 9.74
N LYS A 812 -27.91 -3.66 9.10
CA LYS A 812 -27.91 -3.29 7.68
C LYS A 812 -28.08 -1.79 7.52
N VAL A 813 -27.14 -1.16 6.84
CA VAL A 813 -27.16 0.29 6.52
C VAL A 813 -27.08 0.50 5.01
N LYS A 814 -27.55 1.65 4.53
CA LYS A 814 -27.24 2.11 3.17
C LYS A 814 -25.83 2.70 3.12
N SER A 815 -25.11 2.47 2.03
CA SER A 815 -23.92 3.26 1.68
C SER A 815 -24.28 4.74 1.64
N LEU A 816 -23.36 5.57 2.11
CA LEU A 816 -23.49 7.02 2.13
C LEU A 816 -23.11 7.63 0.77
N ASN A 817 -22.32 6.92 -0.05
CA ASN A 817 -22.09 7.29 -1.44
C ASN A 817 -23.31 6.96 -2.30
N LYS A 818 -23.91 7.99 -2.93
CA LYS A 818 -25.08 7.79 -3.81
C LYS A 818 -24.73 7.42 -5.25
N GLY A 819 -23.47 7.54 -5.65
CA GLY A 819 -22.98 7.17 -6.99
C GLY A 819 -22.39 5.77 -7.06
N ASP A 820 -22.20 5.12 -5.91
CA ASP A 820 -21.52 3.84 -5.78
C ASP A 820 -22.50 2.66 -5.70
N ALA A 821 -22.22 1.62 -6.48
CA ALA A 821 -22.94 0.36 -6.49
C ALA A 821 -22.32 -0.67 -5.53
N ASN A 822 -21.07 -0.47 -5.11
CA ASN A 822 -20.33 -1.40 -4.29
C ASN A 822 -20.96 -1.50 -2.89
N SER A 823 -21.00 -2.73 -2.39
CA SER A 823 -21.63 -3.13 -1.13
C SER A 823 -20.70 -4.06 -0.40
N GLU A 824 -20.58 -3.93 0.91
CA GLU A 824 -19.87 -4.91 1.73
C GLU A 824 -20.85 -5.74 2.55
N VAL A 825 -20.57 -7.05 2.63
CA VAL A 825 -21.16 -7.98 3.58
C VAL A 825 -20.03 -8.57 4.43
N THR A 826 -19.96 -8.18 5.70
CA THR A 826 -19.05 -8.75 6.69
C THR A 826 -19.87 -9.54 7.73
N VAL A 827 -19.58 -10.83 7.86
CA VAL A 827 -20.24 -11.73 8.82
C VAL A 827 -19.22 -12.13 9.89
N TYR A 828 -19.46 -11.73 11.13
CA TYR A 828 -18.55 -11.91 12.27
C TYR A 828 -19.11 -12.92 13.30
N TYR A 829 -18.24 -13.82 13.76
CA TYR A 829 -18.52 -14.86 14.75
C TYR A 829 -17.64 -14.64 15.99
N GLN A 830 -18.23 -14.25 17.11
CA GLN A 830 -17.53 -13.91 18.36
C GLN A 830 -17.26 -15.16 19.21
N SER A 831 -16.01 -15.33 19.67
CA SER A 831 -15.55 -16.43 20.53
C SER A 831 -15.43 -16.06 22.02
N GLY A 832 -15.27 -14.76 22.31
CA GLY A 832 -15.02 -14.22 23.65
C GLY A 832 -13.53 -13.99 23.98
N PRO A 833 -13.20 -13.63 25.24
CA PRO A 833 -11.82 -13.50 25.73
C PRO A 833 -11.13 -14.86 25.77
N LYS A 834 -9.90 -14.95 25.25
CA LYS A 834 -9.16 -16.22 25.09
C LYS A 834 -7.65 -16.08 25.36
N ALA A 835 -6.99 -17.19 25.63
CA ALA A 835 -5.56 -17.26 25.86
C ALA A 835 -4.78 -17.27 24.52
N LEU A 836 -3.45 -17.32 24.61
CA LEU A 836 -2.60 -17.31 23.43
C LEU A 836 -2.83 -18.55 22.55
N ARG A 837 -3.05 -19.71 23.16
CA ARG A 837 -3.31 -20.98 22.45
C ARG A 837 -4.50 -20.87 21.50
N GLU A 838 -5.61 -20.28 21.91
CA GLU A 838 -6.78 -20.17 21.03
C GLU A 838 -6.69 -19.01 20.03
N HIS A 839 -5.88 -17.97 20.29
CA HIS A 839 -5.50 -17.00 19.25
C HIS A 839 -4.86 -17.72 18.08
N THR A 840 -3.85 -18.54 18.36
CA THR A 840 -3.13 -19.29 17.33
C THR A 840 -3.98 -20.39 16.67
N LEU A 841 -4.93 -20.98 17.39
CA LEU A 841 -5.92 -21.91 16.81
C LEU A 841 -6.86 -21.19 15.82
N MET A 842 -7.21 -19.93 16.09
CA MET A 842 -8.01 -19.11 15.17
C MET A 842 -7.23 -18.72 13.92
N GLU A 843 -5.94 -18.38 14.06
CA GLU A 843 -5.05 -18.15 12.90
C GLU A 843 -4.97 -19.40 12.00
N LEU A 844 -4.78 -20.59 12.60
CA LEU A 844 -4.76 -21.86 11.86
C LEU A 844 -6.11 -22.16 11.16
N LEU A 845 -7.24 -21.87 11.81
CA LEU A 845 -8.56 -22.02 11.21
C LEU A 845 -8.75 -21.10 9.99
N VAL A 846 -8.37 -19.82 10.11
CA VAL A 846 -8.47 -18.84 9.02
C VAL A 846 -7.53 -19.21 7.88
N MET A 847 -6.32 -19.69 8.17
CA MET A 847 -5.36 -20.17 7.17
C MET A 847 -5.89 -21.37 6.37
N HIS A 848 -6.63 -22.29 6.99
CA HIS A 848 -7.33 -23.37 6.28
C HIS A 848 -8.55 -22.87 5.49
N MET A 849 -9.17 -21.77 5.91
CA MET A 849 -10.39 -21.22 5.31
C MET A 849 -10.11 -20.35 4.07
N ASP A 850 -8.92 -19.77 3.98
CA ASP A 850 -8.54 -18.75 3.00
C ASP A 850 -8.76 -19.15 1.53
N GLU A 851 -8.06 -20.18 1.04
CA GLU A 851 -8.21 -20.68 -0.32
C GLU A 851 -9.65 -21.16 -0.62
N PRO A 852 -10.28 -22.05 0.20
CA PRO A 852 -11.63 -22.51 -0.08
C PRO A 852 -12.70 -21.42 -0.06
N CYS A 853 -12.47 -20.33 0.70
CA CYS A 853 -13.38 -19.19 0.79
C CYS A 853 -13.41 -18.41 -0.52
N PHE A 854 -12.24 -18.14 -1.10
CA PHE A 854 -12.13 -17.41 -2.34
C PHE A 854 -12.56 -18.26 -3.54
N ASP A 855 -12.13 -19.53 -3.63
CA ASP A 855 -12.57 -20.47 -4.67
C ASP A 855 -14.09 -20.50 -4.81
N PHE A 856 -14.76 -20.71 -3.68
CA PHE A 856 -16.21 -20.84 -3.64
C PHE A 856 -16.91 -19.52 -3.96
N LEU A 857 -16.48 -18.40 -3.37
CA LEU A 857 -17.23 -17.13 -3.40
C LEU A 857 -16.81 -16.18 -4.54
N ARG A 858 -15.53 -16.15 -4.95
CA ARG A 858 -15.02 -15.41 -6.12
C ARG A 858 -15.04 -16.29 -7.36
N THR A 859 -14.23 -17.34 -7.45
CA THR A 859 -14.03 -18.05 -8.73
C THR A 859 -15.28 -18.77 -9.20
N LYS A 860 -15.96 -19.53 -8.32
CA LYS A 860 -17.13 -20.35 -8.69
C LYS A 860 -18.44 -19.56 -8.67
N GLU A 861 -18.73 -18.80 -7.62
CA GLU A 861 -19.98 -18.03 -7.49
C GLU A 861 -19.92 -16.60 -8.06
N THR A 862 -18.74 -16.06 -8.36
CA THR A 862 -18.54 -14.71 -8.96
C THR A 862 -19.18 -13.56 -8.18
N LEU A 863 -19.25 -13.68 -6.85
CA LEU A 863 -19.97 -12.71 -5.99
C LEU A 863 -19.29 -11.35 -5.88
N GLY A 864 -17.97 -11.32 -6.05
CA GLY A 864 -17.12 -10.18 -5.75
C GLY A 864 -15.68 -10.41 -6.16
N TYR A 865 -14.93 -9.32 -6.32
CA TYR A 865 -13.49 -9.36 -6.58
C TYR A 865 -12.70 -9.55 -5.27
N HIS A 866 -13.01 -8.76 -4.24
CA HIS A 866 -12.45 -8.96 -2.90
C HIS A 866 -13.33 -9.89 -2.06
N VAL A 867 -12.80 -11.07 -1.74
CA VAL A 867 -13.41 -12.04 -0.81
C VAL A 867 -12.33 -12.67 0.05
N TYR A 868 -12.46 -12.55 1.37
CA TYR A 868 -11.46 -13.07 2.31
C TYR A 868 -12.04 -13.38 3.70
N PRO A 869 -11.53 -14.42 4.39
CA PRO A 869 -11.72 -14.58 5.83
C PRO A 869 -10.74 -13.71 6.62
N THR A 870 -10.97 -13.50 7.91
CA THR A 870 -10.04 -12.74 8.78
C THR A 870 -10.13 -13.18 10.23
N CYS A 871 -8.98 -13.36 10.89
CA CYS A 871 -8.91 -13.43 12.34
C CYS A 871 -9.13 -12.02 12.92
N ARG A 872 -10.00 -11.88 13.91
CA ARG A 872 -10.34 -10.58 14.51
C ARG A 872 -10.04 -10.60 16.01
N ASN A 873 -9.07 -9.78 16.42
CA ASN A 873 -8.76 -9.50 17.82
C ASN A 873 -9.25 -8.08 18.17
N THR A 874 -10.48 -7.96 18.66
CA THR A 874 -11.01 -6.66 19.09
C THR A 874 -10.75 -6.50 20.59
N SER A 875 -9.77 -5.67 20.97
CA SER A 875 -9.41 -5.38 22.37
C SER A 875 -9.26 -6.65 23.27
N GLY A 876 -8.64 -7.71 22.76
CA GLY A 876 -8.43 -8.99 23.46
C GLY A 876 -9.58 -10.00 23.37
N VAL A 877 -10.70 -9.65 22.72
CA VAL A 877 -11.80 -10.57 22.41
C VAL A 877 -11.66 -11.11 21.00
N LEU A 878 -11.63 -12.43 20.88
CA LEU A 878 -11.44 -13.11 19.60
C LEU A 878 -12.75 -13.38 18.87
N GLY A 879 -12.61 -13.47 17.55
CA GLY A 879 -13.57 -14.07 16.64
C GLY A 879 -12.96 -14.19 15.25
N PHE A 880 -13.73 -14.68 14.28
CA PHE A 880 -13.38 -14.59 12.86
C PHE A 880 -14.50 -13.93 12.07
N SER A 881 -14.17 -13.41 10.89
CA SER A 881 -15.15 -12.91 9.93
C SER A 881 -14.91 -13.46 8.54
N VAL A 882 -15.97 -13.52 7.73
CA VAL A 882 -15.88 -13.61 6.27
C VAL A 882 -16.42 -12.30 5.69
N THR A 883 -15.67 -11.69 4.78
CA THR A 883 -15.99 -10.41 4.14
C THR A 883 -16.08 -10.61 2.62
N VAL A 884 -17.14 -10.07 2.00
CA VAL A 884 -17.36 -10.08 0.55
C VAL A 884 -17.77 -8.69 0.09
N GLU A 885 -17.04 -8.14 -0.88
CA GLU A 885 -17.39 -6.91 -1.58
C GLU A 885 -18.08 -7.22 -2.91
N THR A 886 -19.29 -6.69 -3.10
CA THR A 886 -20.20 -7.08 -4.20
C THR A 886 -20.94 -5.87 -4.79
N GLN A 887 -21.39 -5.93 -6.03
CA GLN A 887 -22.18 -4.85 -6.62
C GLN A 887 -23.69 -5.03 -6.36
N ALA A 888 -24.34 -4.01 -5.80
CA ALA A 888 -25.79 -3.97 -5.53
C ALA A 888 -26.67 -4.09 -6.79
N THR A 889 -26.08 -3.95 -7.97
CA THR A 889 -26.70 -4.15 -9.29
C THR A 889 -26.66 -5.61 -9.75
N LYS A 890 -25.65 -6.39 -9.36
CA LYS A 890 -25.52 -7.83 -9.67
C LYS A 890 -26.20 -8.68 -8.58
N PHE A 891 -25.82 -8.49 -7.32
CA PHE A 891 -26.26 -9.32 -6.21
C PHE A 891 -26.93 -8.51 -5.09
N ASN A 892 -27.73 -9.20 -4.28
CA ASN A 892 -28.32 -8.61 -3.08
C ASN A 892 -27.58 -9.11 -1.84
N THR A 893 -27.29 -8.21 -0.89
CA THR A 893 -26.51 -8.48 0.33
C THR A 893 -26.93 -9.75 1.09
N GLU A 894 -28.24 -10.05 1.19
CA GLU A 894 -28.73 -11.26 1.88
C GLU A 894 -28.53 -12.55 1.07
N LEU A 895 -28.34 -12.48 -0.26
CA LEU A 895 -27.92 -13.64 -1.04
C LEU A 895 -26.44 -13.95 -0.79
N VAL A 896 -25.60 -12.91 -0.69
CA VAL A 896 -24.17 -13.04 -0.37
C VAL A 896 -23.99 -13.62 1.04
N GLU A 897 -24.72 -13.14 2.04
CA GLU A 897 -24.69 -13.77 3.37
C GLU A 897 -25.13 -15.24 3.34
N LEU A 898 -26.19 -15.58 2.58
CA LEU A 898 -26.59 -16.99 2.42
C LEU A 898 -25.50 -17.83 1.74
N LYS A 899 -24.73 -17.27 0.82
CA LYS A 899 -23.60 -17.93 0.17
C LYS A 899 -22.38 -18.08 1.10
N ILE A 900 -22.11 -17.11 1.97
CA ILE A 900 -21.14 -17.25 3.06
C ILE A 900 -21.54 -18.39 4.00
N GLU A 901 -22.84 -18.52 4.31
CA GLU A 901 -23.34 -19.62 5.16
C GLU A 901 -23.31 -20.99 4.47
N GLU A 902 -23.57 -21.06 3.17
CA GLU A 902 -23.43 -22.25 2.33
C GLU A 902 -21.95 -22.68 2.23
N PHE A 903 -21.06 -21.72 2.00
CA PHE A 903 -19.61 -21.92 2.06
C PHE A 903 -19.18 -22.49 3.42
N LEU A 904 -19.57 -21.86 4.53
CA LEU A 904 -19.17 -22.32 5.88
C LEU A 904 -19.77 -23.70 6.23
N ALA A 905 -20.91 -24.08 5.66
CA ALA A 905 -21.41 -25.45 5.76
C ALA A 905 -20.52 -26.44 5.00
N SER A 906 -20.21 -26.15 3.72
CA SER A 906 -19.31 -26.97 2.89
C SER A 906 -17.90 -27.06 3.47
N PHE A 907 -17.35 -25.95 3.98
CA PHE A 907 -16.07 -25.90 4.67
C PHE A 907 -16.07 -26.78 5.93
N GLY A 908 -17.18 -26.83 6.67
CA GLY A 908 -17.35 -27.76 7.79
C GLY A 908 -17.27 -29.23 7.38
N GLU A 909 -17.79 -29.59 6.19
CA GLU A 909 -17.68 -30.94 5.63
C GLU A 909 -16.24 -31.23 5.16
N LYS A 910 -15.60 -30.30 4.44
CA LYS A 910 -14.17 -30.37 4.06
C LYS A 910 -13.27 -30.54 5.28
N LEU A 911 -13.50 -29.77 6.36
CA LEU A 911 -12.73 -29.83 7.60
C LEU A 911 -12.93 -31.16 8.36
N ASN A 912 -14.13 -31.75 8.31
CA ASN A 912 -14.38 -33.08 8.86
C ASN A 912 -13.70 -34.20 8.04
N ALA A 913 -13.54 -34.01 6.72
CA ALA A 913 -12.84 -34.93 5.83
C ALA A 913 -11.30 -34.77 5.85
N LEU A 914 -10.77 -33.74 6.51
CA LEU A 914 -9.35 -33.40 6.53
C LEU A 914 -8.48 -34.58 7.03
N THR A 915 -7.50 -34.98 6.21
CA THR A 915 -6.53 -36.01 6.57
C THR A 915 -5.57 -35.50 7.65
N GLU A 916 -4.98 -36.41 8.44
CA GLU A 916 -4.04 -36.00 9.49
C GLU A 916 -2.75 -35.41 8.89
N GLU A 917 -2.36 -35.90 7.71
CA GLU A 917 -1.23 -35.41 6.93
C GLU A 917 -1.45 -33.98 6.41
N ALA A 918 -2.63 -33.68 5.86
CA ALA A 918 -2.97 -32.33 5.42
C ALA A 918 -3.00 -31.34 6.60
N PHE A 919 -3.55 -31.75 7.74
CA PHE A 919 -3.50 -30.98 8.99
C PHE A 919 -2.05 -30.73 9.44
N THR A 920 -1.23 -31.78 9.52
CA THR A 920 0.20 -31.65 9.92
C THR A 920 0.99 -30.79 8.94
N THR A 921 0.69 -30.86 7.64
CA THR A 921 1.30 -30.01 6.62
C THR A 921 0.98 -28.53 6.86
N GLN A 922 -0.28 -28.18 7.13
CA GLN A 922 -0.66 -26.79 7.40
C GLN A 922 -0.10 -26.27 8.73
N VAL A 923 -0.12 -27.10 9.79
CA VAL A 923 0.53 -26.77 11.07
C VAL A 923 2.02 -26.53 10.87
N THR A 924 2.70 -27.35 10.06
CA THR A 924 4.12 -27.16 9.73
C THR A 924 4.36 -25.89 8.92
N ALA A 925 3.47 -25.55 7.99
CA ALA A 925 3.55 -24.29 7.24
C ALA A 925 3.39 -23.06 8.16
N LEU A 926 2.42 -23.07 9.09
CA LEU A 926 2.21 -21.97 10.04
C LEU A 926 3.30 -21.88 11.11
N VAL A 927 3.83 -23.02 11.58
CA VAL A 927 5.01 -23.06 12.46
C VAL A 927 6.21 -22.43 11.76
N LYS A 928 6.50 -22.83 10.52
CA LYS A 928 7.59 -22.23 9.73
C LYS A 928 7.40 -20.72 9.60
N LEU A 929 6.22 -20.26 9.21
CA LEU A 929 5.87 -18.84 9.11
C LEU A 929 6.16 -18.07 10.42
N LYS A 930 5.80 -18.64 11.57
CA LYS A 930 6.10 -18.03 12.87
C LYS A 930 7.57 -18.17 13.32
N GLU A 931 8.29 -19.20 12.87
CA GLU A 931 9.73 -19.42 13.11
C GLU A 931 10.61 -18.50 12.26
N CYS A 932 10.05 -17.75 11.31
CA CYS A 932 10.82 -16.87 10.46
C CYS A 932 11.46 -15.71 11.23
N GLU A 933 12.62 -15.31 10.74
CA GLU A 933 13.44 -14.27 11.31
C GLU A 933 13.12 -12.93 10.64
N ASP A 934 12.96 -11.87 11.45
CA ASP A 934 12.69 -10.52 10.95
C ASP A 934 13.66 -10.13 9.82
N THR A 935 13.12 -9.68 8.70
CA THR A 935 13.83 -9.42 7.45
C THR A 935 14.64 -8.12 7.51
N HIS A 936 14.13 -7.12 8.23
CA HIS A 936 14.77 -5.83 8.47
C HIS A 936 14.50 -5.28 9.88
N LEU A 937 15.18 -4.19 10.27
CA LEU A 937 15.09 -3.66 11.64
C LEU A 937 13.69 -3.10 11.93
N GLY A 938 13.02 -2.53 10.91
CA GLY A 938 11.65 -2.03 11.03
C GLY A 938 10.67 -3.07 11.53
N GLU A 939 10.60 -4.23 10.88
CA GLU A 939 9.74 -5.37 11.26
C GLU A 939 9.95 -5.80 12.72
N GLU A 940 11.21 -5.93 13.15
CA GLU A 940 11.56 -6.28 14.53
C GLU A 940 11.08 -5.23 15.54
N VAL A 941 11.13 -3.94 15.16
CA VAL A 941 10.64 -2.83 16.00
C VAL A 941 9.11 -2.81 16.03
N ASP A 942 8.43 -3.07 14.91
CA ASP A 942 6.96 -3.12 14.84
C ASP A 942 6.39 -4.23 15.72
N ARG A 943 6.93 -5.45 15.63
CA ARG A 943 6.55 -6.57 16.51
C ARG A 943 6.75 -6.23 17.99
N ASN A 944 7.89 -5.64 18.35
CA ASN A 944 8.15 -5.21 19.72
C ASN A 944 7.25 -4.05 20.16
N TRP A 945 6.87 -3.17 19.24
CA TRP A 945 6.01 -2.02 19.52
C TRP A 945 4.57 -2.43 19.80
N ALA A 946 4.01 -3.40 19.07
CA ALA A 946 2.66 -3.91 19.32
C ALA A 946 2.48 -4.40 20.77
N GLU A 947 3.47 -5.12 21.30
CA GLU A 947 3.50 -5.60 22.69
C GLU A 947 3.55 -4.46 23.73
N VAL A 948 4.22 -3.36 23.40
CA VAL A 948 4.34 -2.16 24.25
C VAL A 948 3.08 -1.30 24.17
N ALA A 949 2.56 -1.04 22.96
CA ALA A 949 1.38 -0.21 22.73
C ALA A 949 0.10 -0.82 23.34
N THR A 950 -0.09 -2.14 23.19
CA THR A 950 -1.19 -2.90 23.83
C THR A 950 -0.90 -3.28 25.29
N GLN A 951 0.30 -2.97 25.78
CA GLN A 951 0.79 -3.29 27.13
C GLN A 951 0.68 -4.77 27.50
N GLN A 952 0.90 -5.66 26.54
CA GLN A 952 0.90 -7.12 26.74
C GLN A 952 2.28 -7.65 27.13
N TYR A 953 3.35 -7.04 26.59
CA TYR A 953 4.76 -7.30 26.90
C TYR A 953 5.23 -8.76 26.68
N VAL A 954 4.57 -9.50 25.78
CA VAL A 954 4.93 -10.87 25.39
C VAL A 954 5.89 -10.84 24.20
N PHE A 955 7.11 -10.32 24.40
CA PHE A 955 8.09 -10.20 23.32
C PHE A 955 8.48 -11.56 22.71
N ASP A 956 8.33 -12.66 23.46
CA ASP A 956 8.52 -14.04 23.03
C ASP A 956 7.24 -14.69 22.46
N ARG A 957 6.23 -13.90 22.04
CA ARG A 957 4.93 -14.39 21.55
C ARG A 957 5.06 -15.49 20.51
N LEU A 958 5.81 -15.24 19.43
CA LEU A 958 5.97 -16.19 18.32
C LEU A 958 6.45 -17.57 18.83
N ASN A 959 7.46 -17.61 19.69
CA ASN A 959 7.97 -18.85 20.29
C ASN A 959 6.88 -19.61 21.06
N ARG A 960 6.03 -18.90 21.81
CA ARG A 960 4.91 -19.53 22.55
C ARG A 960 3.79 -20.01 21.63
N GLU A 961 3.50 -19.27 20.56
CA GLU A 961 2.52 -19.67 19.54
C GLU A 961 3.00 -20.90 18.76
N ILE A 962 4.28 -20.99 18.43
CA ILE A 962 4.92 -22.17 17.82
C ILE A 962 4.79 -23.40 18.73
N GLU A 963 5.12 -23.26 20.01
CA GLU A 963 4.99 -24.38 20.97
C GLU A 963 3.53 -24.75 21.26
N ALA A 964 2.59 -23.82 21.10
CA ALA A 964 1.16 -24.11 21.12
C ALA A 964 0.73 -24.91 19.88
N LEU A 965 1.15 -24.50 18.67
CA LEU A 965 0.84 -25.16 17.39
C LEU A 965 1.29 -26.63 17.36
N LYS A 966 2.52 -26.90 17.82
CA LYS A 966 3.08 -28.26 17.92
C LYS A 966 2.26 -29.20 18.84
N GLN A 967 1.36 -28.65 19.64
CA GLN A 967 0.48 -29.38 20.58
C GLN A 967 -1.01 -29.33 20.18
N MET A 968 -1.36 -28.79 19.01
CA MET A 968 -2.74 -28.77 18.52
C MET A 968 -3.08 -30.04 17.77
N THR A 969 -4.35 -30.44 17.88
CA THR A 969 -4.91 -31.61 17.20
C THR A 969 -6.02 -31.23 16.25
N LYS A 970 -6.21 -32.01 15.18
CA LYS A 970 -7.33 -31.83 14.24
C LYS A 970 -8.69 -31.86 14.95
N ALA A 971 -8.84 -32.67 15.99
CA ALA A 971 -10.06 -32.75 16.79
C ALA A 971 -10.39 -31.45 17.53
N GLU A 972 -9.37 -30.74 18.05
CA GLU A 972 -9.56 -29.40 18.64
C GLU A 972 -9.99 -28.38 17.59
N LEU A 973 -9.36 -28.37 16.40
CA LEU A 973 -9.70 -27.46 15.31
C LEU A 973 -11.15 -27.67 14.81
N ILE A 974 -11.56 -28.92 14.61
CA ILE A 974 -12.94 -29.27 14.23
C ILE A 974 -13.92 -28.84 15.34
N SER A 975 -13.66 -29.19 16.60
CA SER A 975 -14.54 -28.82 17.72
C SER A 975 -14.69 -27.30 17.80
N TRP A 976 -13.58 -26.57 17.67
CA TRP A 976 -13.56 -25.11 17.70
C TRP A 976 -14.41 -24.51 16.58
N PHE A 977 -14.29 -25.01 15.35
CA PHE A 977 -15.15 -24.57 14.25
C PHE A 977 -16.64 -24.85 14.54
N GLN A 978 -16.97 -26.06 14.99
CA GLN A 978 -18.36 -26.46 15.28
C GLN A 978 -19.00 -25.67 16.43
N ASP A 979 -18.23 -25.26 17.45
CA ASP A 979 -18.72 -24.41 18.54
C ASP A 979 -19.26 -23.05 18.02
N HIS A 980 -18.64 -22.49 16.98
CA HIS A 980 -19.11 -21.26 16.31
C HIS A 980 -20.35 -21.48 15.43
N ARG A 981 -20.69 -22.74 15.09
CA ARG A 981 -21.88 -23.13 14.30
C ARG A 981 -23.05 -23.59 15.17
N GLY A 982 -22.85 -23.73 16.49
CA GLY A 982 -23.86 -24.22 17.42
C GLY A 982 -25.06 -23.28 17.64
N GLN A 983 -26.10 -23.79 18.30
CA GLN A 983 -27.32 -23.01 18.63
C GLN A 983 -27.07 -21.82 19.58
N ASN A 984 -25.91 -21.77 20.24
CA ASN A 984 -25.49 -20.69 21.12
C ASN A 984 -24.50 -19.71 20.44
N SER A 985 -24.39 -19.73 19.11
CA SER A 985 -23.42 -18.92 18.37
C SER A 985 -23.69 -17.42 18.47
N HIS A 986 -22.61 -16.65 18.64
CA HIS A 986 -22.63 -15.19 18.78
C HIS A 986 -22.32 -14.55 17.41
N LYS A 987 -23.35 -14.41 16.58
CA LYS A 987 -23.20 -13.97 15.17
C LYS A 987 -23.70 -12.53 14.95
N LEU A 988 -22.86 -11.71 14.34
CA LEU A 988 -23.16 -10.33 13.91
C LEU A 988 -22.85 -10.17 12.42
N SER A 989 -23.86 -9.83 11.62
CA SER A 989 -23.69 -9.49 10.19
C SER A 989 -23.82 -7.99 10.00
N VAL A 990 -22.81 -7.35 9.39
CA VAL A 990 -22.79 -5.94 9.03
C VAL A 990 -22.86 -5.81 7.52
N HIS A 991 -23.94 -5.20 7.03
CA HIS A 991 -24.22 -5.07 5.60
C HIS A 991 -24.27 -3.59 5.22
N VAL A 992 -23.29 -3.12 4.44
CA VAL A 992 -23.31 -1.79 3.83
C VAL A 992 -23.82 -1.94 2.41
N LYS A 993 -25.09 -1.59 2.18
CA LYS A 993 -25.72 -1.75 0.86
C LYS A 993 -25.48 -0.53 -0.04
N GLY A 994 -24.69 -0.72 -1.10
CA GLY A 994 -24.55 0.18 -2.23
C GLY A 994 -25.85 0.42 -3.00
N LYS A 995 -25.82 1.33 -3.97
CA LYS A 995 -27.03 1.81 -4.65
C LYS A 995 -27.21 1.16 -6.04
N GLY A 996 -28.43 0.70 -6.31
CA GLY A 996 -28.83 0.23 -7.64
C GLY A 996 -29.21 1.38 -8.60
N GLU A 997 -29.68 1.03 -9.79
CA GLU A 997 -29.90 1.95 -10.93
C GLU A 997 -30.87 3.13 -10.64
N ASP A 998 -31.77 3.00 -9.66
CA ASP A 998 -32.71 4.06 -9.25
C ASP A 998 -32.06 5.16 -8.39
N ALA A 999 -31.22 5.99 -9.01
CA ALA A 999 -30.45 7.05 -8.35
C ALA A 999 -30.70 8.46 -8.94
N SER A 1000 -31.71 9.17 -8.42
CA SER A 1000 -31.85 10.62 -8.61
C SER A 1000 -31.41 11.42 -7.38
N GLY A 1001 -30.66 12.51 -7.60
CA GLY A 1001 -30.16 13.44 -6.56
C GLY A 1001 -28.62 13.54 -6.49
N SER A 1002 -28.13 14.69 -5.97
CA SER A 1002 -26.69 15.01 -5.84
C SER A 1002 -25.88 13.92 -5.13
N ALA A 1003 -24.66 13.68 -5.61
CA ALA A 1003 -23.73 12.70 -5.05
C ALA A 1003 -23.34 13.04 -3.59
N TYR A 1004 -23.18 14.32 -3.27
CA TYR A 1004 -22.64 14.82 -2.00
C TYR A 1004 -23.69 15.04 -0.89
N GLY A 1005 -24.57 14.06 -0.68
CA GLY A 1005 -25.66 14.14 0.31
C GLY A 1005 -25.21 14.34 1.77
N GLU A 1006 -26.18 14.61 2.65
CA GLU A 1006 -25.93 14.63 4.10
C GLU A 1006 -25.50 13.23 4.60
N VAL A 1007 -24.26 13.12 5.06
CA VAL A 1007 -23.71 11.94 5.76
C VAL A 1007 -24.00 11.95 7.26
N SER A 1008 -24.82 12.88 7.73
CA SER A 1008 -25.03 13.17 9.15
C SER A 1008 -25.77 12.06 9.91
N LYS A 1009 -26.36 11.07 9.23
CA LYS A 1009 -27.13 9.98 9.84
C LYS A 1009 -27.02 8.68 9.03
N LEU A 1010 -26.77 7.57 9.75
CA LEU A 1010 -26.91 6.22 9.18
C LEU A 1010 -28.38 5.94 8.83
N THR A 1011 -28.61 5.40 7.63
CA THR A 1011 -29.94 4.94 7.22
C THR A 1011 -30.02 3.42 7.37
N PHE A 1012 -30.55 2.98 8.50
CA PHE A 1012 -30.80 1.56 8.78
C PHE A 1012 -31.86 0.98 7.84
N LEU A 1013 -31.69 -0.29 7.48
CA LEU A 1013 -32.59 -1.08 6.65
C LEU A 1013 -33.09 -2.29 7.46
N PRO A 1014 -34.37 -2.67 7.36
CA PRO A 1014 -34.88 -3.86 8.03
C PRO A 1014 -34.24 -5.13 7.45
N ALA A 1015 -34.15 -6.18 8.27
CA ALA A 1015 -33.85 -7.52 7.78
C ALA A 1015 -34.88 -7.97 6.73
N SER A 1016 -34.41 -8.64 5.68
CA SER A 1016 -35.26 -9.19 4.63
C SER A 1016 -35.87 -10.52 5.07
N ALA A 1017 -37.03 -10.87 4.51
CA ALA A 1017 -37.68 -12.17 4.71
C ALA A 1017 -36.84 -13.39 4.28
N LYS A 1018 -35.69 -13.17 3.60
CA LYS A 1018 -34.68 -14.20 3.32
C LYS A 1018 -33.86 -14.64 4.54
N LEU A 1019 -33.85 -13.86 5.62
CA LEU A 1019 -33.13 -14.15 6.87
C LEU A 1019 -34.13 -14.08 8.05
N PRO A 1020 -35.09 -15.01 8.14
CA PRO A 1020 -36.23 -14.91 9.07
C PRO A 1020 -35.84 -15.00 10.55
N ASP A 1021 -34.72 -15.65 10.87
CA ASP A 1021 -34.23 -15.86 12.23
C ASP A 1021 -33.29 -14.74 12.73
N ALA A 1022 -32.95 -13.78 11.86
CA ALA A 1022 -32.02 -12.70 12.16
C ALA A 1022 -32.69 -11.52 12.88
N VAL A 1023 -32.11 -11.08 14.00
CA VAL A 1023 -32.59 -9.91 14.76
C VAL A 1023 -31.98 -8.63 14.18
N ALA A 1024 -32.82 -7.77 13.59
CA ALA A 1024 -32.36 -6.50 13.01
C ALA A 1024 -31.98 -5.47 14.09
N ILE A 1025 -30.73 -4.99 14.05
CA ILE A 1025 -30.26 -3.84 14.82
C ILE A 1025 -30.63 -2.57 14.04
N MET A 1026 -31.57 -1.80 14.57
CA MET A 1026 -32.07 -0.54 13.97
C MET A 1026 -31.64 0.71 14.76
N ASP A 1027 -31.04 0.51 15.94
CA ASP A 1027 -30.52 1.53 16.86
C ASP A 1027 -29.39 0.87 17.65
N ILE A 1028 -28.13 1.26 17.38
CA ILE A 1028 -26.94 0.64 17.97
C ILE A 1028 -26.81 1.00 19.45
N PRO A 1029 -26.88 2.29 19.88
CA PRO A 1029 -26.87 2.63 21.31
C PRO A 1029 -27.97 1.94 22.13
N ALA A 1030 -29.20 1.82 21.60
CA ALA A 1030 -30.27 1.13 22.31
C ALA A 1030 -30.04 -0.39 22.41
N PHE A 1031 -29.36 -0.99 21.42
CA PHE A 1031 -28.96 -2.40 21.45
C PHE A 1031 -27.85 -2.65 22.48
N THR A 1032 -26.76 -1.85 22.46
CA THR A 1032 -25.59 -2.09 23.31
C THR A 1032 -25.80 -1.73 24.78
N ALA A 1033 -26.64 -0.73 25.10
CA ALA A 1033 -26.84 -0.23 26.46
C ALA A 1033 -27.36 -1.28 27.47
N GLY A 1034 -27.94 -2.39 27.01
CA GLY A 1034 -28.45 -3.48 27.84
C GLY A 1034 -27.58 -4.73 27.88
N LEU A 1035 -26.44 -4.75 27.17
CA LEU A 1035 -25.62 -5.95 27.00
C LEU A 1035 -24.50 -6.07 28.04
N PRO A 1036 -24.08 -7.30 28.40
CA PRO A 1036 -22.91 -7.50 29.24
C PRO A 1036 -21.63 -7.06 28.51
N LEU A 1037 -20.63 -6.68 29.30
CA LEU A 1037 -19.31 -6.32 28.83
C LEU A 1037 -18.29 -7.33 29.35
N PHE A 1038 -17.42 -7.79 28.47
CA PHE A 1038 -16.26 -8.57 28.88
C PHE A 1038 -15.33 -7.73 29.78
N PRO A 1039 -14.59 -8.36 30.71
CA PRO A 1039 -13.52 -7.68 31.44
C PRO A 1039 -12.42 -7.24 30.46
N TYR A 1040 -11.60 -6.26 30.88
CA TYR A 1040 -10.35 -5.99 30.18
C TYR A 1040 -9.49 -7.26 30.15
N HIS A 1041 -9.11 -7.68 28.95
CA HIS A 1041 -8.39 -8.93 28.72
C HIS A 1041 -7.14 -8.68 27.89
N LYS A 1042 -6.09 -9.47 28.14
CA LYS A 1042 -4.81 -9.43 27.43
C LYS A 1042 -4.40 -10.85 27.07
N ILE A 1043 -3.93 -11.07 25.85
CA ILE A 1043 -3.61 -12.39 25.30
C ILE A 1043 -2.16 -12.73 25.68
N VAL A 1044 -1.94 -13.14 26.94
CA VAL A 1044 -0.58 -13.22 27.54
C VAL A 1044 -0.07 -14.61 27.93
N GLN A 1045 -0.99 -15.52 28.29
CA GLN A 1045 -0.75 -16.93 28.59
C GLN A 1045 -1.96 -17.72 28.09
#